data_AF-A0A9D8MV70-F1
#
_entry.id   AF-A0A9D8MV70-F1
#
_cell.length_a   1.000
_cell.length_b   1.000
_cell.length_c   1.000
_cell.angle_alpha   90.00
_cell.angle_beta   90.00
_cell.angle_gamma   90.00
#
_symmetry.space_group_name_H-M   'P 1'
#
loop_
_entity.id
_entity.type
_entity.pdbx_description
1 polymer ?
#
loop_
_entity_poly.entity_id
_entity_poly.type
_entity_poly.pdbx_seq_one_letter_code
_entity_poly.pdbx_strand_id
1 'polypeptide(L)'
;MKQNLYSLFLTALMGLMGMQVWAQDLSTTEIDGVTYYEIKSGEDLVAFAVLVSESETAVNGLLTADIDMSGVTWDTTIGSSSRQFAGIFDGQGYKISGIEMTSEADGGGLFGYTSGATIKNFSISGTLSSSAGTGSGVVGYPSNSVITGIHSSLEIDVPVSSVHHVGGVVGSARGGNTISGCTFSGTMNVADGSTDNFAGVVAYLGGDSVSFCANYGTINFASVGCAAGGVAGYLNNATSYVQNCLNMGKITCTEPEGVPTFGSAIVGRLRTFDTQKLTGNCWLEETAYGAGRNDSGTDALKAATCFKAEQLPTGEVCFLLNGDQVVIGWYQTLGTDEVPVLFDATHGQVYMNGRLHCNGDIYEGAVFSNEDTGMTQDEHNIVDGFCDYCGLFDAEYMTPNADGIYEIANARQFAWFEKAVNTLGMDDINGVLTADIDFADITALGWDWTPIGNWGTVDGRSIGYHGTFDGQGHTITNFNFTGTQNYFGLFGVLTEGAVVGNFDIHGDVSNTFKTMGVVGYTRDTETTVHDIHSFLNITNSVDGNRYGGIIGSAVNGTTNVINCTYSGTLDGHDGAGNGNYGGIVGYVNNNTAAIVNITNCLFDGEVINTAATPGGCTFGGFVGYSNSGIVTIKNSLSIGKVESAVYGQFFGAVKSSRSSLPNSYYIGDNVNGSASTVELTAIETDMTQLAGGEITWSLNEEGFIDVVWHQILDEQLYPVPYGTQGVVYQASNGSYECIDLDPNSFSGFLNDIITKETEFLETVGAAYQELLTAYEAEIKSWEDIDNLDAFLAAYKASSELKESIIVSAANYALYIQACEAAAAYIEDNNLQGETTNILTTYLENNVEPNAEEYPNGSYPYIMENLNL
;
A
#
# COMPACT_ATOMS: atom_id res chain seq x y z
N MET A 1 -11.61 -28.53 -94.74
CA MET A 1 -10.77 -27.70 -93.84
C MET A 1 -11.36 -26.29 -93.69
N LYS A 2 -12.62 -26.16 -93.17
CA LYS A 2 -13.27 -24.87 -92.86
C LYS A 2 -14.65 -25.01 -92.16
N GLN A 3 -14.79 -25.87 -91.13
CA GLN A 3 -16.04 -25.93 -90.34
C GLN A 3 -15.91 -26.35 -88.86
N ASN A 4 -14.70 -26.66 -88.36
CA ASN A 4 -14.47 -27.05 -86.96
C ASN A 4 -13.78 -25.97 -86.10
N LEU A 5 -13.76 -24.70 -86.54
CA LEU A 5 -13.24 -23.59 -85.72
C LEU A 5 -14.32 -22.80 -84.95
N TYR A 6 -15.61 -22.99 -85.25
CA TYR A 6 -16.67 -22.21 -84.58
C TYR A 6 -17.19 -22.82 -83.27
N SER A 7 -17.02 -24.13 -83.05
CA SER A 7 -17.45 -24.78 -81.79
C SER A 7 -16.42 -24.63 -80.66
N LEU A 8 -15.11 -24.67 -80.98
CA LEU A 8 -14.05 -24.40 -80.00
C LEU A 8 -13.92 -22.92 -79.63
N PHE A 9 -14.35 -21.99 -80.49
CA PHE A 9 -14.40 -20.57 -80.15
C PHE A 9 -15.63 -20.21 -79.31
N LEU A 10 -16.72 -20.97 -79.37
CA LEU A 10 -17.93 -20.67 -78.59
C LEU A 10 -17.86 -21.25 -77.17
N THR A 11 -17.19 -22.39 -76.96
CA THR A 11 -16.93 -22.93 -75.62
C THR A 11 -15.79 -22.22 -74.89
N ALA A 12 -14.84 -21.62 -75.62
CA ALA A 12 -13.83 -20.74 -75.01
C ALA A 12 -14.35 -19.32 -74.72
N LEU A 13 -15.34 -18.80 -75.46
CA LEU A 13 -15.95 -17.49 -75.14
C LEU A 13 -17.01 -17.57 -74.04
N MET A 14 -17.76 -18.68 -73.91
CA MET A 14 -18.76 -18.83 -72.84
C MET A 14 -18.15 -19.20 -71.48
N GLY A 15 -16.89 -19.67 -71.43
CA GLY A 15 -16.15 -19.92 -70.19
C GLY A 15 -15.32 -18.74 -69.68
N LEU A 16 -15.23 -17.64 -70.45
CA LEU A 16 -14.49 -16.42 -70.12
C LEU A 16 -15.41 -15.17 -70.02
N MET A 17 -16.73 -15.36 -70.13
CA MET A 17 -17.75 -14.36 -69.84
C MET A 17 -18.45 -14.64 -68.49
N GLY A 18 -17.70 -15.17 -67.51
CA GLY A 18 -18.08 -14.96 -66.11
C GLY A 18 -17.96 -13.46 -65.87
N MET A 19 -19.09 -12.80 -65.63
CA MET A 19 -19.23 -11.35 -65.50
C MET A 19 -18.07 -10.74 -64.71
N GLN A 20 -17.07 -10.19 -65.39
CA GLN A 20 -16.34 -9.05 -64.85
C GLN A 20 -17.36 -7.90 -64.88
N VAL A 21 -18.11 -7.75 -63.79
CA VAL A 21 -18.82 -6.51 -63.51
C VAL A 21 -17.73 -5.51 -63.18
N TRP A 22 -17.36 -4.66 -64.14
CA TRP A 22 -16.53 -3.51 -63.83
C TRP A 22 -17.40 -2.58 -62.98
N ALA A 23 -16.81 -1.86 -62.02
CA ALA A 23 -17.51 -0.89 -61.17
C ALA A 23 -18.29 0.22 -61.92
N GLN A 24 -18.30 0.22 -63.25
CA GLN A 24 -19.07 1.10 -64.12
C GLN A 24 -20.58 0.79 -64.20
N ASP A 25 -21.05 -0.35 -63.70
CA ASP A 25 -22.48 -0.74 -63.81
C ASP A 25 -23.33 -0.46 -62.53
N LEU A 26 -22.72 0.00 -61.42
CA LEU A 26 -23.47 0.40 -60.23
C LEU A 26 -24.18 1.73 -60.46
N SER A 27 -25.51 1.78 -60.21
CA SER A 27 -26.25 3.04 -60.21
C SER A 27 -25.88 3.88 -58.99
N THR A 28 -25.96 5.20 -59.14
CA THR A 28 -25.73 6.13 -58.04
C THR A 28 -26.99 6.93 -57.71
N THR A 29 -27.12 7.28 -56.44
CA THR A 29 -28.14 8.20 -55.93
C THR A 29 -27.48 9.30 -55.11
N GLU A 30 -28.16 10.43 -54.94
CA GLU A 30 -27.67 11.55 -54.13
C GLU A 30 -28.65 11.81 -52.99
N ILE A 31 -28.15 11.75 -51.76
CA ILE A 31 -28.92 12.00 -50.53
C ILE A 31 -28.17 13.08 -49.77
N ASP A 32 -28.84 14.20 -49.48
CA ASP A 32 -28.29 15.34 -48.74
C ASP A 32 -26.94 15.86 -49.28
N GLY A 33 -26.75 15.81 -50.60
CA GLY A 33 -25.52 16.24 -51.26
C GLY A 33 -24.37 15.22 -51.21
N VAL A 34 -24.62 14.01 -50.73
CA VAL A 34 -23.68 12.88 -50.72
C VAL A 34 -24.09 11.86 -51.77
N THR A 35 -23.17 11.51 -52.67
CA THR A 35 -23.39 10.49 -53.69
C THR A 35 -23.11 9.09 -53.12
N TYR A 36 -24.05 8.17 -53.34
CA TYR A 36 -23.98 6.76 -52.95
C TYR A 36 -24.08 5.86 -54.17
N TYR A 37 -23.32 4.76 -54.17
CA TYR A 37 -23.57 3.60 -55.03
C TYR A 37 -24.71 2.77 -54.42
N GLU A 38 -25.74 2.52 -55.22
CA GLU A 38 -26.88 1.71 -54.81
C GLU A 38 -26.52 0.21 -54.92
N ILE A 39 -26.76 -0.52 -53.84
CA ILE A 39 -26.51 -1.95 -53.73
C ILE A 39 -27.86 -2.63 -53.52
N LYS A 40 -28.28 -3.46 -54.49
CA LYS A 40 -29.59 -4.14 -54.48
C LYS A 40 -29.52 -5.64 -54.72
N SER A 41 -28.34 -6.18 -55.02
CA SER A 41 -28.10 -7.64 -55.13
C SER A 41 -26.73 -8.04 -54.57
N GLY A 42 -26.49 -9.34 -54.47
CA GLY A 42 -25.20 -9.87 -54.01
C GLY A 42 -24.06 -9.53 -54.98
N GLU A 43 -24.33 -9.52 -56.29
CA GLU A 43 -23.36 -9.10 -57.30
C GLU A 43 -22.99 -7.62 -57.17
N ASP A 44 -23.95 -6.75 -56.85
CA ASP A 44 -23.67 -5.33 -56.61
C ASP A 44 -22.77 -5.14 -55.37
N LEU A 45 -23.00 -5.93 -54.32
CA LEU A 45 -22.20 -5.89 -53.10
C LEU A 45 -20.75 -6.32 -53.38
N VAL A 46 -20.56 -7.38 -54.17
CA VAL A 46 -19.23 -7.81 -54.64
C VAL A 46 -18.58 -6.74 -55.50
N ALA A 47 -19.32 -6.15 -56.45
CA ALA A 47 -18.80 -5.08 -57.31
C ALA A 47 -18.36 -3.85 -56.49
N PHE A 48 -19.11 -3.49 -55.44
CA PHE A 48 -18.75 -2.42 -54.52
C PHE A 48 -17.46 -2.75 -53.73
N ALA A 49 -17.33 -3.98 -53.23
CA ALA A 49 -16.12 -4.42 -52.54
C ALA A 49 -14.88 -4.33 -53.44
N VAL A 50 -14.99 -4.79 -54.68
CA VAL A 50 -13.92 -4.70 -55.68
C VAL A 50 -13.58 -3.24 -55.99
N LEU A 51 -14.59 -2.37 -56.21
CA LEU A 51 -14.38 -0.94 -56.46
C LEU A 51 -13.52 -0.29 -55.38
N VAL A 52 -13.88 -0.52 -54.10
CA VAL A 52 -13.16 0.02 -52.94
C VAL A 52 -11.76 -0.56 -52.83
N SER A 53 -11.64 -1.88 -52.93
CA SER A 53 -10.38 -2.59 -52.70
C SER A 53 -9.39 -2.45 -53.86
N GLU A 54 -9.84 -2.07 -55.05
CA GLU A 54 -8.97 -1.89 -56.23
C GLU A 54 -8.77 -0.45 -56.69
N SER A 55 -9.67 0.49 -56.35
CA SER A 55 -9.62 1.84 -56.94
C SER A 55 -10.00 3.00 -56.01
N GLU A 56 -11.20 3.03 -55.44
CA GLU A 56 -11.77 4.25 -54.84
C GLU A 56 -12.18 4.02 -53.37
N THR A 57 -11.37 4.46 -52.41
CA THR A 57 -11.58 4.13 -50.99
C THR A 57 -12.64 4.99 -50.27
N ALA A 58 -12.95 6.17 -50.80
CA ALA A 58 -13.83 7.16 -50.15
C ALA A 58 -15.26 7.19 -50.73
N VAL A 59 -15.64 6.19 -51.53
CA VAL A 59 -16.99 6.08 -52.10
C VAL A 59 -18.00 5.65 -51.05
N ASN A 60 -19.26 6.03 -51.25
CA ASN A 60 -20.33 5.64 -50.31
C ASN A 60 -21.18 4.53 -50.92
N GLY A 61 -21.61 3.58 -50.10
CA GLY A 61 -22.51 2.48 -50.46
C GLY A 61 -23.84 2.60 -49.72
N LEU A 62 -24.94 2.32 -50.41
CA LEU A 62 -26.29 2.37 -49.86
C LEU A 62 -27.04 1.10 -50.21
N LEU A 63 -27.44 0.32 -49.20
CA LEU A 63 -28.36 -0.80 -49.45
C LEU A 63 -29.75 -0.24 -49.78
N THR A 64 -30.35 -0.74 -50.84
CA THR A 64 -31.70 -0.34 -51.30
C THR A 64 -32.69 -1.50 -51.31
N ALA A 65 -32.22 -2.70 -50.97
CA ALA A 65 -33.01 -3.92 -50.81
C ALA A 65 -32.27 -4.90 -49.88
N ASP A 66 -32.99 -5.91 -49.39
CA ASP A 66 -32.36 -7.08 -48.77
C ASP A 66 -31.48 -7.80 -49.80
N ILE A 67 -30.27 -8.18 -49.38
CA ILE A 67 -29.23 -8.82 -50.19
C ILE A 67 -29.14 -10.29 -49.80
N ASP A 68 -29.40 -11.18 -50.75
CA ASP A 68 -29.17 -12.61 -50.63
C ASP A 68 -27.83 -12.98 -51.29
N MET A 69 -26.89 -13.49 -50.50
CA MET A 69 -25.55 -13.91 -50.92
C MET A 69 -25.48 -15.43 -51.19
N SER A 70 -26.61 -16.16 -51.09
CA SER A 70 -26.65 -17.60 -51.31
C SER A 70 -26.18 -17.96 -52.72
N GLY A 71 -25.03 -18.64 -52.83
CA GLY A 71 -24.42 -19.01 -54.10
C GLY A 71 -23.64 -17.89 -54.81
N VAL A 72 -23.50 -16.72 -54.16
CA VAL A 72 -22.61 -15.64 -54.60
C VAL A 72 -21.28 -15.78 -53.86
N THR A 73 -20.18 -15.90 -54.59
CA THR A 73 -18.83 -16.00 -53.98
C THR A 73 -18.42 -14.66 -53.38
N TRP A 74 -18.00 -14.67 -52.11
CA TRP A 74 -17.34 -13.55 -51.44
C TRP A 74 -15.85 -13.86 -51.29
N ASP A 75 -15.01 -13.21 -52.10
CA ASP A 75 -13.55 -13.43 -52.10
C ASP A 75 -12.73 -12.17 -51.78
N THR A 76 -13.39 -11.00 -51.69
CA THR A 76 -12.75 -9.70 -51.52
C THR A 76 -13.50 -8.89 -50.48
N THR A 77 -12.82 -8.47 -49.42
CA THR A 77 -13.39 -7.61 -48.39
C THR A 77 -13.60 -6.18 -48.91
N ILE A 78 -14.50 -5.42 -48.29
CA ILE A 78 -14.61 -3.97 -48.52
C ILE A 78 -13.45 -3.30 -47.77
N GLY A 79 -12.46 -2.84 -48.52
CA GLY A 79 -11.26 -2.21 -47.99
C GLY A 79 -10.18 -3.20 -47.55
N SER A 80 -8.94 -2.94 -47.96
CA SER A 80 -7.75 -3.72 -47.62
C SER A 80 -6.75 -2.91 -46.81
N SER A 81 -5.72 -3.57 -46.26
CA SER A 81 -4.66 -2.90 -45.48
C SER A 81 -3.98 -1.76 -46.24
N SER A 82 -3.90 -1.86 -47.57
CA SER A 82 -3.33 -0.84 -48.46
C SER A 82 -4.33 0.20 -48.96
N ARG A 83 -5.64 -0.11 -48.88
CA ARG A 83 -6.75 0.67 -49.44
C ARG A 83 -7.94 0.57 -48.50
N GLN A 84 -7.83 1.28 -47.39
CA GLN A 84 -8.78 1.21 -46.29
C GLN A 84 -10.05 1.95 -46.68
N PHE A 85 -11.23 1.34 -46.49
CA PHE A 85 -12.50 1.99 -46.77
C PHE A 85 -12.67 3.23 -45.88
N ALA A 86 -13.04 4.36 -46.47
CA ALA A 86 -13.12 5.67 -45.81
C ALA A 86 -14.45 6.39 -46.08
N GLY A 87 -15.38 5.74 -46.80
CA GLY A 87 -16.69 6.31 -47.11
C GLY A 87 -17.77 5.94 -46.10
N ILE A 88 -19.02 6.18 -46.50
CA ILE A 88 -20.23 5.84 -45.74
C ILE A 88 -20.85 4.59 -46.35
N PHE A 89 -21.05 3.54 -45.56
CA PHE A 89 -21.91 2.41 -45.90
C PHE A 89 -23.16 2.46 -45.02
N ASP A 90 -24.31 2.77 -45.62
CA ASP A 90 -25.59 2.83 -44.92
C ASP A 90 -26.51 1.71 -45.42
N GLY A 91 -26.84 0.81 -44.50
CA GLY A 91 -27.69 -0.33 -44.79
C GLY A 91 -29.19 -0.04 -44.74
N GLN A 92 -29.60 1.13 -44.22
CA GLN A 92 -31.02 1.53 -44.10
C GLN A 92 -31.95 0.51 -43.42
N GLY A 93 -31.41 -0.40 -42.60
CA GLY A 93 -32.13 -1.48 -41.92
C GLY A 93 -32.31 -2.75 -42.78
N TYR A 94 -31.80 -2.79 -44.01
CA TYR A 94 -31.83 -3.97 -44.86
C TYR A 94 -30.87 -5.07 -44.37
N LYS A 95 -31.10 -6.29 -44.86
CA LYS A 95 -30.37 -7.50 -44.46
C LYS A 95 -29.37 -7.92 -45.53
N ILE A 96 -28.24 -8.45 -45.10
CA ILE A 96 -27.31 -9.24 -45.92
C ILE A 96 -27.38 -10.67 -45.39
N SER A 97 -27.86 -11.62 -46.20
CA SER A 97 -28.13 -12.99 -45.73
C SER A 97 -27.41 -14.04 -46.54
N GLY A 98 -27.07 -15.16 -45.91
CA GLY A 98 -26.45 -16.31 -46.57
C GLY A 98 -25.02 -16.06 -47.07
N ILE A 99 -24.32 -15.06 -46.51
CA ILE A 99 -22.93 -14.78 -46.91
C ILE A 99 -21.98 -15.81 -46.33
N GLU A 100 -21.05 -16.32 -47.13
CA GLU A 100 -19.99 -17.23 -46.69
C GLU A 100 -18.65 -16.49 -46.77
N MET A 101 -18.03 -16.21 -45.63
CA MET A 101 -16.77 -15.47 -45.55
C MET A 101 -15.65 -16.38 -45.03
N THR A 102 -14.46 -16.25 -45.62
CA THR A 102 -13.24 -16.90 -45.14
C THR A 102 -12.15 -15.86 -44.90
N SER A 103 -11.42 -16.01 -43.79
CA SER A 103 -10.29 -15.15 -43.44
C SER A 103 -9.00 -15.94 -43.31
N GLU A 104 -8.13 -15.80 -44.31
CA GLU A 104 -6.80 -16.41 -44.36
C GLU A 104 -5.66 -15.39 -44.11
N ALA A 105 -6.01 -14.15 -43.77
CA ALA A 105 -5.09 -13.06 -43.49
C ALA A 105 -5.71 -12.07 -42.48
N ASP A 106 -4.91 -11.10 -42.03
CA ASP A 106 -5.36 -10.02 -41.15
C ASP A 106 -6.51 -9.21 -41.79
N GLY A 107 -7.58 -8.91 -41.03
CA GLY A 107 -8.71 -8.10 -41.50
C GLY A 107 -9.80 -8.90 -42.21
N GLY A 108 -10.25 -9.99 -41.61
CA GLY A 108 -11.33 -10.83 -42.13
C GLY A 108 -12.72 -10.26 -41.91
N GLY A 109 -13.61 -10.35 -42.89
CA GLY A 109 -15.00 -9.93 -42.74
C GLY A 109 -15.68 -9.40 -43.99
N LEU A 110 -16.77 -8.65 -43.77
CA LEU A 110 -17.41 -7.85 -44.82
C LEU A 110 -16.55 -6.62 -45.12
N PHE A 111 -16.06 -5.95 -44.07
CA PHE A 111 -15.10 -4.85 -44.17
C PHE A 111 -13.76 -5.28 -43.60
N GLY A 112 -12.71 -5.27 -44.42
CA GLY A 112 -11.40 -5.73 -43.97
C GLY A 112 -10.69 -4.67 -43.12
N TYR A 113 -10.47 -3.50 -43.73
CA TYR A 113 -9.82 -2.36 -43.08
C TYR A 113 -10.56 -1.07 -43.39
N THR A 114 -10.73 -0.23 -42.37
CA THR A 114 -11.43 1.05 -42.51
C THR A 114 -10.65 2.19 -41.85
N SER A 115 -10.79 3.39 -42.39
CA SER A 115 -10.10 4.60 -41.94
C SER A 115 -11.00 5.81 -42.09
N GLY A 116 -11.52 6.34 -40.98
CA GLY A 116 -12.49 7.44 -41.05
C GLY A 116 -13.85 7.06 -41.65
N ALA A 117 -14.17 5.78 -41.78
CA ALA A 117 -15.41 5.33 -42.40
C ALA A 117 -16.61 5.47 -41.45
N THR A 118 -17.81 5.54 -42.03
CA THR A 118 -19.07 5.36 -41.30
C THR A 118 -19.78 4.11 -41.82
N ILE A 119 -20.02 3.12 -40.97
CA ILE A 119 -20.67 1.86 -41.35
C ILE A 119 -21.87 1.68 -40.44
N LYS A 120 -23.09 1.62 -41.01
CA LYS A 120 -24.29 1.64 -40.17
C LYS A 120 -25.52 0.91 -40.72
N ASN A 121 -26.42 0.56 -39.80
CA ASN A 121 -27.83 0.22 -40.05
C ASN A 121 -28.05 -1.00 -40.95
N PHE A 122 -27.50 -2.17 -40.66
CA PHE A 122 -27.88 -3.40 -41.37
C PHE A 122 -27.81 -4.62 -40.44
N SER A 123 -28.52 -5.68 -40.85
CA SER A 123 -28.33 -7.01 -40.29
C SER A 123 -27.51 -7.88 -41.22
N ILE A 124 -26.68 -8.76 -40.68
CA ILE A 124 -25.87 -9.71 -41.45
C ILE A 124 -25.99 -11.12 -40.86
N SER A 125 -26.27 -12.10 -41.72
CA SER A 125 -26.34 -13.53 -41.38
C SER A 125 -25.61 -14.39 -42.40
N GLY A 126 -25.01 -15.48 -41.95
CA GLY A 126 -24.11 -16.28 -42.75
C GLY A 126 -23.02 -16.94 -41.90
N THR A 127 -21.90 -17.29 -42.53
CA THR A 127 -20.76 -17.94 -41.88
C THR A 127 -19.49 -17.11 -42.02
N LEU A 128 -18.62 -17.16 -41.01
CA LEU A 128 -17.26 -16.65 -41.07
C LEU A 128 -16.31 -17.72 -40.54
N SER A 129 -15.47 -18.27 -41.42
CA SER A 129 -14.37 -19.16 -41.01
C SER A 129 -13.06 -18.37 -40.98
N SER A 130 -12.47 -18.18 -39.79
CA SER A 130 -11.23 -17.44 -39.62
C SER A 130 -10.08 -18.41 -39.35
N SER A 131 -9.21 -18.62 -40.33
CA SER A 131 -8.17 -19.65 -40.32
C SER A 131 -6.73 -19.10 -40.34
N ALA A 132 -6.54 -17.80 -40.51
CA ALA A 132 -5.26 -17.11 -40.26
C ALA A 132 -5.45 -15.60 -40.09
N GLY A 133 -4.53 -14.96 -39.36
CA GLY A 133 -4.47 -13.51 -39.19
C GLY A 133 -5.12 -12.97 -37.92
N THR A 134 -5.15 -11.66 -37.83
CA THR A 134 -5.66 -10.88 -36.70
C THR A 134 -6.87 -10.03 -37.14
N GLY A 135 -7.85 -9.80 -36.26
CA GLY A 135 -8.92 -8.84 -36.50
C GLY A 135 -9.96 -9.33 -37.49
N SER A 136 -10.78 -10.30 -37.07
CA SER A 136 -11.90 -10.84 -37.86
C SER A 136 -13.25 -10.48 -37.26
N GLY A 137 -14.24 -10.17 -38.11
CA GLY A 137 -15.62 -9.87 -37.71
C GLY A 137 -16.46 -9.41 -38.90
N VAL A 138 -17.55 -8.68 -38.66
CA VAL A 138 -18.19 -7.91 -39.76
C VAL A 138 -17.24 -6.81 -40.24
N VAL A 139 -16.53 -6.18 -39.30
CA VAL A 139 -15.48 -5.20 -39.53
C VAL A 139 -14.19 -5.69 -38.89
N GLY A 140 -13.15 -5.94 -39.68
CA GLY A 140 -11.88 -6.48 -39.18
C GLY A 140 -11.05 -5.44 -38.40
N TYR A 141 -10.51 -4.45 -39.11
CA TYR A 141 -9.62 -3.41 -38.56
C TYR A 141 -10.13 -2.00 -38.81
N PRO A 142 -10.98 -1.46 -37.93
CA PRO A 142 -11.35 -0.07 -37.99
C PRO A 142 -10.32 0.85 -37.33
N SER A 143 -10.10 2.01 -37.96
CA SER A 143 -9.38 3.14 -37.38
C SER A 143 -10.15 4.43 -37.58
N ASN A 144 -10.28 5.23 -36.51
CA ASN A 144 -11.06 6.48 -36.48
C ASN A 144 -12.44 6.38 -37.15
N SER A 145 -13.07 5.21 -37.11
CA SER A 145 -14.32 4.91 -37.82
C SER A 145 -15.52 4.91 -36.88
N VAL A 146 -16.71 5.16 -37.43
CA VAL A 146 -18.00 5.12 -36.74
C VAL A 146 -18.76 3.88 -37.21
N ILE A 147 -19.02 2.95 -36.31
CA ILE A 147 -19.67 1.67 -36.57
C ILE A 147 -20.94 1.62 -35.71
N THR A 148 -22.12 1.66 -36.32
CA THR A 148 -23.37 1.77 -35.56
C THR A 148 -24.53 0.94 -36.07
N GLY A 149 -25.36 0.40 -35.17
CA GLY A 149 -26.60 -0.30 -35.59
C GLY A 149 -26.37 -1.52 -36.49
N ILE A 150 -25.28 -2.27 -36.25
CA ILE A 150 -24.99 -3.53 -36.96
C ILE A 150 -25.52 -4.69 -36.12
N HIS A 151 -26.39 -5.50 -36.71
CA HIS A 151 -26.92 -6.72 -36.09
C HIS A 151 -26.33 -7.97 -36.74
N SER A 152 -25.36 -8.59 -36.08
CA SER A 152 -24.67 -9.78 -36.58
C SER A 152 -25.25 -11.06 -36.00
N SER A 153 -25.72 -11.95 -36.86
CA SER A 153 -26.11 -13.32 -36.50
C SER A 153 -25.23 -14.34 -37.24
N LEU A 154 -23.94 -14.03 -37.38
CA LEU A 154 -22.96 -14.89 -38.05
C LEU A 154 -22.67 -16.14 -37.20
N GLU A 155 -22.54 -17.28 -37.87
CA GLU A 155 -21.92 -18.48 -37.32
C GLU A 155 -20.41 -18.40 -37.59
N ILE A 156 -19.65 -18.11 -36.55
CA ILE A 156 -18.21 -17.86 -36.61
C ILE A 156 -17.46 -19.10 -36.14
N ASP A 157 -16.60 -19.63 -37.00
CA ASP A 157 -15.72 -20.76 -36.70
C ASP A 157 -14.26 -20.31 -36.76
N VAL A 158 -13.50 -20.59 -35.70
CA VAL A 158 -12.07 -20.30 -35.61
C VAL A 158 -11.33 -21.64 -35.45
N PRO A 159 -11.06 -22.36 -36.56
CA PRO A 159 -10.62 -23.76 -36.51
C PRO A 159 -9.13 -23.96 -36.16
N VAL A 160 -8.37 -22.89 -35.96
CA VAL A 160 -6.91 -22.95 -35.70
C VAL A 160 -6.51 -22.14 -34.48
N SER A 161 -5.34 -22.45 -33.93
CA SER A 161 -4.76 -21.84 -32.73
C SER A 161 -3.97 -20.54 -32.96
N SER A 162 -3.91 -20.02 -34.18
CA SER A 162 -3.07 -18.87 -34.56
C SER A 162 -3.85 -17.63 -35.02
N VAL A 163 -5.13 -17.54 -34.66
CA VAL A 163 -5.98 -16.39 -35.00
C VAL A 163 -6.07 -15.48 -33.80
N HIS A 164 -5.88 -14.19 -34.06
CA HIS A 164 -5.84 -13.17 -33.04
C HIS A 164 -7.07 -12.25 -33.20
N HIS A 165 -7.79 -11.93 -32.12
CA HIS A 165 -8.88 -10.93 -32.14
C HIS A 165 -10.06 -11.25 -33.07
N VAL A 166 -11.01 -12.07 -32.62
CA VAL A 166 -12.25 -12.35 -33.38
C VAL A 166 -13.47 -11.82 -32.65
N GLY A 167 -14.20 -10.92 -33.29
CA GLY A 167 -15.43 -10.31 -32.76
C GLY A 167 -16.63 -10.68 -33.61
N GLY A 168 -17.79 -10.85 -32.98
CA GLY A 168 -19.05 -11.05 -33.71
C GLY A 168 -19.43 -9.85 -34.57
N VAL A 169 -18.95 -8.65 -34.24
CA VAL A 169 -19.10 -7.43 -35.05
C VAL A 169 -17.75 -6.85 -35.45
N VAL A 170 -16.85 -6.58 -34.50
CA VAL A 170 -15.56 -5.92 -34.74
C VAL A 170 -14.40 -6.78 -34.24
N GLY A 171 -13.43 -7.04 -35.11
CA GLY A 171 -12.22 -7.79 -34.74
C GLY A 171 -11.29 -6.97 -33.83
N SER A 172 -10.55 -6.02 -34.41
CA SER A 172 -9.50 -5.27 -33.71
C SER A 172 -9.65 -3.77 -33.92
N ALA A 173 -10.37 -3.10 -33.01
CA ALA A 173 -10.51 -1.65 -33.01
C ALA A 173 -9.24 -0.99 -32.44
N ARG A 174 -8.70 -0.01 -33.18
CA ARG A 174 -7.54 0.79 -32.75
C ARG A 174 -7.66 2.22 -33.24
N GLY A 175 -7.42 3.17 -32.33
CA GLY A 175 -7.26 4.58 -32.69
C GLY A 175 -8.59 5.31 -32.85
N GLY A 176 -9.34 5.45 -31.75
CA GLY A 176 -10.42 6.42 -31.65
C GLY A 176 -11.73 6.05 -32.33
N ASN A 177 -12.03 4.75 -32.47
CA ASN A 177 -13.28 4.31 -33.09
C ASN A 177 -14.49 4.58 -32.18
N THR A 178 -15.66 4.77 -32.79
CA THR A 178 -16.97 4.80 -32.11
C THR A 178 -17.80 3.61 -32.54
N ILE A 179 -18.15 2.73 -31.60
CA ILE A 179 -18.88 1.49 -31.83
C ILE A 179 -20.14 1.53 -30.95
N SER A 180 -21.32 1.66 -31.56
CA SER A 180 -22.55 1.85 -30.79
C SER A 180 -23.79 1.23 -31.40
N GLY A 181 -24.69 0.66 -30.60
CA GLY A 181 -25.92 0.06 -31.14
C GLY A 181 -25.68 -1.28 -31.84
N CYS A 182 -24.51 -1.89 -31.66
CA CYS A 182 -24.14 -3.12 -32.33
C CYS A 182 -24.54 -4.34 -31.51
N THR A 183 -25.08 -5.37 -32.17
CA THR A 183 -25.51 -6.60 -31.49
C THR A 183 -24.94 -7.85 -32.14
N PHE A 184 -24.65 -8.87 -31.32
CA PHE A 184 -24.34 -10.21 -31.79
C PHE A 184 -25.32 -11.24 -31.24
N SER A 185 -25.86 -12.09 -32.11
CA SER A 185 -26.84 -13.13 -31.75
C SER A 185 -26.52 -14.50 -32.37
N GLY A 186 -25.35 -14.66 -32.99
CA GLY A 186 -24.92 -15.93 -33.59
C GLY A 186 -24.13 -16.81 -32.63
N THR A 187 -23.43 -17.81 -33.17
CA THR A 187 -22.49 -18.63 -32.40
C THR A 187 -21.06 -18.34 -32.82
N MET A 188 -20.13 -18.28 -31.85
CA MET A 188 -18.70 -18.27 -32.08
C MET A 188 -18.08 -19.52 -31.46
N ASN A 189 -17.44 -20.36 -32.27
CA ASN A 189 -16.72 -21.55 -31.83
C ASN A 189 -15.22 -21.35 -32.05
N VAL A 190 -14.46 -21.38 -30.97
CA VAL A 190 -13.01 -21.18 -30.98
C VAL A 190 -12.30 -22.49 -30.68
N ALA A 191 -11.42 -22.92 -31.59
CA ALA A 191 -10.64 -24.13 -31.43
C ALA A 191 -9.67 -24.04 -30.24
N ASP A 192 -9.35 -25.22 -29.70
CA ASP A 192 -8.35 -25.39 -28.66
C ASP A 192 -6.96 -24.90 -29.11
N GLY A 193 -6.18 -24.36 -28.17
CA GLY A 193 -4.86 -23.77 -28.38
C GLY A 193 -4.84 -22.33 -28.91
N SER A 194 -5.99 -21.69 -29.17
CA SER A 194 -6.00 -20.25 -29.45
C SER A 194 -5.51 -19.48 -28.22
N THR A 195 -4.90 -18.30 -28.37
CA THR A 195 -4.23 -17.61 -27.23
C THR A 195 -4.60 -16.14 -27.08
N ASP A 196 -5.61 -15.67 -27.82
CA ASP A 196 -5.88 -14.24 -27.93
C ASP A 196 -7.34 -13.87 -27.61
N ASN A 197 -7.83 -12.76 -28.14
CA ASN A 197 -9.08 -12.13 -27.68
C ASN A 197 -10.30 -12.49 -28.53
N PHE A 198 -11.44 -12.73 -27.88
CA PHE A 198 -12.72 -13.10 -28.49
C PHE A 198 -13.86 -12.30 -27.89
N ALA A 199 -14.83 -11.88 -28.71
CA ALA A 199 -16.02 -11.27 -28.16
C ALA A 199 -17.26 -11.36 -29.03
N GLY A 200 -18.43 -11.19 -28.41
CA GLY A 200 -19.68 -11.05 -29.13
C GLY A 200 -19.68 -9.76 -29.96
N VAL A 201 -19.21 -8.64 -29.40
CA VAL A 201 -19.19 -7.37 -30.12
C VAL A 201 -17.79 -7.00 -30.62
N VAL A 202 -16.83 -6.70 -29.73
CA VAL A 202 -15.50 -6.20 -30.10
C VAL A 202 -14.37 -7.02 -29.47
N ALA A 203 -13.55 -7.71 -30.26
CA ALA A 203 -12.54 -8.58 -29.67
C ALA A 203 -11.41 -7.79 -28.95
N TYR A 204 -10.96 -6.67 -29.52
CA TYR A 204 -9.86 -5.88 -28.99
C TYR A 204 -10.10 -4.38 -29.09
N LEU A 205 -9.76 -3.65 -28.01
CA LEU A 205 -9.93 -2.21 -27.88
C LEU A 205 -8.60 -1.53 -27.52
N GLY A 206 -8.20 -0.54 -28.33
CA GLY A 206 -6.93 0.19 -28.25
C GLY A 206 -7.12 1.71 -28.28
N GLY A 207 -7.97 2.24 -27.39
CA GLY A 207 -8.33 3.65 -27.27
C GLY A 207 -9.61 4.00 -28.02
N ASP A 208 -10.66 3.21 -27.79
CA ASP A 208 -11.91 3.23 -28.55
C ASP A 208 -13.15 3.30 -27.65
N SER A 209 -14.28 3.66 -28.25
CA SER A 209 -15.53 3.97 -27.59
C SER A 209 -16.56 2.89 -27.90
N VAL A 210 -17.01 2.13 -26.91
CA VAL A 210 -18.08 1.13 -27.08
C VAL A 210 -19.26 1.49 -26.20
N SER A 211 -20.43 1.70 -26.80
CA SER A 211 -21.64 2.09 -26.06
C SER A 211 -22.88 1.39 -26.57
N PHE A 212 -23.87 1.12 -25.72
CA PHE A 212 -25.19 0.65 -26.19
C PHE A 212 -25.08 -0.57 -27.11
N CYS A 213 -24.24 -1.54 -26.77
CA CYS A 213 -24.03 -2.75 -27.56
C CYS A 213 -24.54 -3.97 -26.79
N ALA A 214 -24.87 -5.04 -27.49
CA ALA A 214 -25.45 -6.22 -26.86
C ALA A 214 -24.90 -7.54 -27.40
N ASN A 215 -24.69 -8.49 -26.51
CA ASN A 215 -24.49 -9.88 -26.88
C ASN A 215 -25.67 -10.74 -26.42
N TYR A 216 -26.33 -11.36 -27.39
CA TYR A 216 -27.35 -12.39 -27.22
C TYR A 216 -26.86 -13.76 -27.69
N GLY A 217 -25.70 -13.81 -28.35
CA GLY A 217 -25.12 -14.99 -28.97
C GLY A 217 -24.33 -15.89 -28.02
N THR A 218 -23.87 -17.04 -28.52
CA THR A 218 -23.07 -17.98 -27.73
C THR A 218 -21.61 -17.92 -28.15
N ILE A 219 -20.70 -17.88 -27.18
CA ILE A 219 -19.25 -17.98 -27.41
C ILE A 219 -18.72 -19.22 -26.71
N ASN A 220 -18.16 -20.15 -27.47
CA ASN A 220 -17.57 -21.39 -26.99
C ASN A 220 -16.06 -21.36 -27.24
N PHE A 221 -15.28 -21.57 -26.19
CA PHE A 221 -13.82 -21.65 -26.29
C PHE A 221 -13.27 -22.64 -25.25
N ALA A 222 -12.04 -23.12 -25.45
CA ALA A 222 -11.43 -24.14 -24.61
C ALA A 222 -9.91 -23.93 -24.45
N SER A 223 -9.43 -22.69 -24.50
CA SER A 223 -7.99 -22.41 -24.53
C SER A 223 -7.50 -21.53 -23.37
N VAL A 224 -6.41 -21.99 -22.76
CA VAL A 224 -5.71 -21.33 -21.66
C VAL A 224 -5.11 -20.00 -22.13
N GLY A 225 -5.45 -18.90 -21.45
CA GLY A 225 -4.88 -17.57 -21.70
C GLY A 225 -5.66 -16.69 -22.69
N CYS A 226 -6.74 -17.19 -23.30
CA CYS A 226 -7.65 -16.39 -24.11
C CYS A 226 -8.48 -15.41 -23.26
N ALA A 227 -8.73 -14.21 -23.77
CA ALA A 227 -9.68 -13.26 -23.21
C ALA A 227 -11.00 -13.28 -23.98
N ALA A 228 -12.06 -13.81 -23.38
CA ALA A 228 -13.38 -13.93 -24.00
C ALA A 228 -14.41 -13.08 -23.24
N GLY A 229 -15.00 -12.10 -23.90
CA GLY A 229 -16.06 -11.27 -23.32
C GLY A 229 -17.35 -11.31 -24.14
N GLY A 230 -18.50 -11.20 -23.49
CA GLY A 230 -19.76 -11.02 -24.22
C GLY A 230 -19.74 -9.75 -25.08
N VAL A 231 -19.32 -8.63 -24.51
CA VAL A 231 -19.23 -7.35 -25.24
C VAL A 231 -17.83 -7.13 -25.80
N ALA A 232 -16.80 -7.18 -24.95
CA ALA A 232 -15.43 -6.89 -25.34
C ALA A 232 -14.44 -7.97 -24.88
N GLY A 233 -13.48 -8.36 -25.73
CA GLY A 233 -12.50 -9.40 -25.38
C GLY A 233 -11.42 -8.83 -24.48
N TYR A 234 -10.64 -7.86 -25.00
CA TYR A 234 -9.56 -7.22 -24.25
C TYR A 234 -9.59 -5.69 -24.37
N LEU A 235 -9.72 -5.01 -23.23
CA LEU A 235 -9.42 -3.59 -23.08
C LEU A 235 -7.92 -3.40 -22.77
N ASN A 236 -7.15 -3.04 -23.79
CA ASN A 236 -5.69 -2.91 -23.68
C ASN A 236 -5.21 -1.47 -23.41
N ASN A 237 -6.09 -0.46 -23.47
CA ASN A 237 -5.74 0.94 -23.30
C ASN A 237 -6.66 1.62 -22.30
N ALA A 238 -6.07 2.42 -21.39
CA ALA A 238 -6.79 3.17 -20.37
C ALA A 238 -7.74 4.24 -20.94
N THR A 239 -7.64 4.61 -22.22
CA THR A 239 -8.57 5.57 -22.86
C THR A 239 -9.80 4.90 -23.48
N SER A 240 -9.88 3.58 -23.52
CA SER A 240 -11.06 2.87 -24.01
C SER A 240 -12.19 2.87 -22.96
N TYR A 241 -13.43 2.90 -23.42
CA TYR A 241 -14.62 2.79 -22.55
C TYR A 241 -15.64 1.80 -23.11
N VAL A 242 -16.31 1.09 -22.22
CA VAL A 242 -17.42 0.17 -22.52
C VAL A 242 -18.57 0.55 -21.61
N GLN A 243 -19.64 1.11 -22.16
CA GLN A 243 -20.72 1.68 -21.37
C GLN A 243 -22.07 1.22 -21.88
N ASN A 244 -23.05 1.12 -20.98
CA ASN A 244 -24.45 0.95 -21.37
C ASN A 244 -24.69 -0.33 -22.20
N CYS A 245 -23.86 -1.37 -22.01
CA CYS A 245 -23.89 -2.59 -22.80
C CYS A 245 -24.51 -3.76 -22.04
N LEU A 246 -25.12 -4.68 -22.79
CA LEU A 246 -25.86 -5.82 -22.26
C LEU A 246 -25.25 -7.16 -22.68
N ASN A 247 -25.07 -8.09 -21.75
CA ASN A 247 -24.83 -9.49 -22.08
C ASN A 247 -25.95 -10.39 -21.58
N MET A 248 -26.66 -11.02 -22.50
CA MET A 248 -27.59 -12.13 -22.25
C MET A 248 -27.14 -13.43 -22.94
N GLY A 249 -26.09 -13.35 -23.75
CA GLY A 249 -25.50 -14.46 -24.48
C GLY A 249 -24.58 -15.32 -23.62
N LYS A 250 -24.53 -16.63 -23.88
CA LYS A 250 -23.77 -17.59 -23.09
C LYS A 250 -22.29 -17.59 -23.46
N ILE A 251 -21.42 -17.46 -22.46
CA ILE A 251 -19.97 -17.51 -22.60
C ILE A 251 -19.46 -18.78 -21.93
N THR A 252 -19.18 -19.80 -22.73
CA THR A 252 -18.81 -21.14 -22.25
C THR A 252 -17.32 -21.37 -22.45
N CYS A 253 -16.63 -21.65 -21.34
CA CYS A 253 -15.26 -22.15 -21.37
C CYS A 253 -15.24 -23.63 -20.96
N THR A 254 -14.60 -24.48 -21.76
CA THR A 254 -14.47 -25.91 -21.47
C THR A 254 -13.03 -26.23 -21.07
N GLU A 255 -12.65 -25.97 -19.81
CA GLU A 255 -11.28 -26.17 -19.29
C GLU A 255 -11.22 -27.14 -18.10
N PRO A 256 -10.05 -27.70 -17.74
CA PRO A 256 -9.80 -28.40 -16.48
C PRO A 256 -9.86 -27.46 -15.26
N GLU A 257 -10.31 -27.97 -14.11
CA GLU A 257 -10.38 -27.22 -12.84
C GLU A 257 -9.02 -26.62 -12.44
N GLY A 258 -9.01 -25.34 -12.00
CA GLY A 258 -7.87 -24.72 -11.32
C GLY A 258 -7.02 -23.71 -12.11
N VAL A 259 -7.39 -23.38 -13.36
CA VAL A 259 -6.71 -22.35 -14.16
C VAL A 259 -7.56 -21.07 -14.21
N PRO A 260 -7.00 -19.87 -13.98
CA PRO A 260 -7.77 -18.63 -14.07
C PRO A 260 -8.19 -18.35 -15.53
N THR A 261 -9.46 -18.61 -15.85
CA THR A 261 -10.05 -18.34 -17.16
C THR A 261 -10.54 -16.89 -17.28
N PHE A 262 -10.26 -16.22 -18.40
CA PHE A 262 -10.73 -14.86 -18.72
C PHE A 262 -12.05 -14.86 -19.53
N GLY A 263 -13.00 -15.72 -19.17
CA GLY A 263 -14.34 -15.79 -19.74
C GLY A 263 -15.34 -14.97 -18.92
N SER A 264 -15.80 -13.84 -19.46
CA SER A 264 -16.57 -12.85 -18.71
C SER A 264 -17.76 -12.31 -19.51
N ALA A 265 -18.78 -11.81 -18.82
CA ALA A 265 -20.01 -11.34 -19.45
C ALA A 265 -19.81 -10.04 -20.25
N ILE A 266 -19.06 -9.07 -19.71
CA ILE A 266 -18.88 -7.77 -20.36
C ILE A 266 -17.49 -7.69 -21.00
N VAL A 267 -16.43 -7.76 -20.18
CA VAL A 267 -15.04 -7.64 -20.65
C VAL A 267 -14.24 -8.88 -20.27
N GLY A 268 -13.68 -9.59 -21.24
CA GLY A 268 -12.85 -10.78 -20.98
C GLY A 268 -11.63 -10.45 -20.10
N ARG A 269 -10.84 -9.45 -20.51
CA ARG A 269 -9.63 -8.98 -19.84
C ARG A 269 -9.51 -7.46 -19.82
N LEU A 270 -9.01 -6.92 -18.72
CA LEU A 270 -8.76 -5.49 -18.51
C LEU A 270 -7.31 -5.23 -18.08
N ARG A 271 -6.53 -4.48 -18.89
CA ARG A 271 -5.12 -4.15 -18.58
C ARG A 271 -4.97 -3.08 -17.48
N THR A 272 -5.98 -2.26 -17.25
CA THR A 272 -5.92 -1.08 -16.36
C THR A 272 -7.21 -0.92 -15.55
N PHE A 273 -7.12 -0.76 -14.23
CA PHE A 273 -8.23 -0.84 -13.27
C PHE A 273 -9.12 0.42 -13.19
N ASP A 274 -9.23 1.22 -14.27
CA ASP A 274 -10.11 2.40 -14.26
C ASP A 274 -11.57 1.97 -14.48
N THR A 275 -12.22 1.52 -13.41
CA THR A 275 -13.62 1.04 -13.43
C THR A 275 -14.62 2.14 -13.74
N GLN A 276 -14.24 3.43 -13.65
CA GLN A 276 -15.10 4.56 -13.99
C GLN A 276 -15.45 4.61 -15.49
N LYS A 277 -14.72 3.87 -16.34
CA LYS A 277 -14.96 3.77 -17.78
C LYS A 277 -15.85 2.59 -18.19
N LEU A 278 -16.34 1.83 -17.22
CA LEU A 278 -17.11 0.60 -17.39
C LEU A 278 -18.52 0.70 -16.78
N THR A 279 -19.21 1.80 -17.03
CA THR A 279 -20.47 2.19 -16.37
C THR A 279 -21.73 1.72 -17.12
N GLY A 280 -22.83 1.49 -16.39
CA GLY A 280 -24.14 1.20 -16.99
C GLY A 280 -24.21 -0.15 -17.71
N ASN A 281 -23.25 -1.05 -17.48
CA ASN A 281 -23.25 -2.36 -18.13
C ASN A 281 -24.07 -3.37 -17.31
N CYS A 282 -24.85 -4.22 -17.97
CA CYS A 282 -25.67 -5.23 -17.31
C CYS A 282 -25.45 -6.62 -17.91
N TRP A 283 -25.54 -7.66 -17.09
CA TRP A 283 -25.44 -9.04 -17.56
C TRP A 283 -26.36 -10.00 -16.82
N LEU A 284 -26.87 -10.99 -17.54
CA LEU A 284 -27.76 -12.01 -17.01
C LEU A 284 -26.97 -13.07 -16.22
N GLU A 285 -27.42 -13.39 -15.01
CA GLU A 285 -26.85 -14.44 -14.16
C GLU A 285 -26.69 -15.76 -14.95
N GLU A 286 -25.66 -16.55 -14.62
CA GLU A 286 -25.35 -17.84 -15.26
C GLU A 286 -24.89 -17.79 -16.72
N THR A 287 -24.87 -16.61 -17.37
CA THR A 287 -24.36 -16.48 -18.74
C THR A 287 -22.83 -16.48 -18.83
N ALA A 288 -22.14 -16.13 -17.75
CA ALA A 288 -20.68 -16.13 -17.65
C ALA A 288 -20.22 -16.25 -16.18
N TYR A 289 -18.91 -16.28 -15.94
CA TYR A 289 -18.31 -16.44 -14.60
C TYR A 289 -18.11 -15.13 -13.82
N GLY A 290 -18.45 -13.98 -14.40
CA GLY A 290 -18.25 -12.66 -13.81
C GLY A 290 -18.30 -11.56 -14.87
N ALA A 291 -18.28 -10.30 -14.45
CA ALA A 291 -18.42 -9.16 -15.36
C ALA A 291 -17.14 -8.84 -16.14
N GLY A 292 -15.98 -9.00 -15.50
CA GLY A 292 -14.68 -8.90 -16.15
C GLY A 292 -13.50 -9.08 -15.21
N ARG A 293 -12.34 -9.50 -15.73
CA ARG A 293 -11.14 -9.77 -14.92
C ARG A 293 -9.99 -8.83 -15.26
N ASN A 294 -9.22 -8.45 -14.24
CA ASN A 294 -7.96 -7.73 -14.41
C ASN A 294 -6.79 -8.69 -14.65
N ASP A 295 -5.60 -8.13 -14.93
CA ASP A 295 -4.37 -8.89 -15.14
C ASP A 295 -3.95 -9.76 -13.94
N SER A 296 -4.45 -9.49 -12.73
CA SER A 296 -4.24 -10.33 -11.54
C SER A 296 -5.28 -11.45 -11.39
N GLY A 297 -6.23 -11.58 -12.31
CA GLY A 297 -7.23 -12.67 -12.34
C GLY A 297 -8.40 -12.50 -11.37
N THR A 298 -8.47 -11.40 -10.63
CA THR A 298 -9.58 -11.06 -9.72
C THR A 298 -10.77 -10.48 -10.49
N ASP A 299 -11.99 -10.70 -10.01
CA ASP A 299 -13.19 -10.06 -10.57
C ASP A 299 -13.07 -8.55 -10.36
N ALA A 300 -12.91 -7.82 -11.46
CA ALA A 300 -12.44 -6.44 -11.46
C ALA A 300 -13.57 -5.43 -11.73
N LEU A 301 -14.74 -5.89 -12.20
CA LEU A 301 -15.89 -5.03 -12.45
C LEU A 301 -16.91 -5.15 -11.32
N LYS A 302 -16.75 -4.32 -10.27
CA LYS A 302 -17.88 -3.99 -9.39
C LYS A 302 -18.95 -3.11 -10.09
N ALA A 303 -18.62 -2.53 -11.25
CA ALA A 303 -19.43 -1.53 -11.94
C ALA A 303 -20.49 -2.09 -12.92
N ALA A 304 -20.47 -3.39 -13.23
CA ALA A 304 -21.51 -4.00 -14.06
C ALA A 304 -22.54 -4.74 -13.20
N THR A 305 -23.82 -4.50 -13.46
CA THR A 305 -24.91 -5.07 -12.68
C THR A 305 -25.25 -6.48 -13.19
N CYS A 306 -25.07 -7.47 -12.32
CA CYS A 306 -25.64 -8.81 -12.54
C CYS A 306 -27.15 -8.76 -12.23
N PHE A 307 -27.97 -9.30 -13.13
CA PHE A 307 -29.42 -9.39 -12.92
C PHE A 307 -29.92 -10.81 -13.19
N LYS A 308 -31.09 -11.14 -12.62
CA LYS A 308 -31.78 -12.40 -12.87
C LYS A 308 -32.87 -12.23 -13.92
N ALA A 309 -33.23 -13.31 -14.61
CA ALA A 309 -34.19 -13.27 -15.71
C ALA A 309 -35.53 -12.61 -15.32
N GLU A 310 -35.95 -12.72 -14.07
CA GLU A 310 -37.19 -12.12 -13.56
C GLU A 310 -37.16 -10.57 -13.51
N GLN A 311 -35.98 -9.95 -13.58
CA GLN A 311 -35.81 -8.49 -13.62
C GLN A 311 -35.95 -7.92 -15.04
N LEU A 312 -35.90 -8.76 -16.08
CA LEU A 312 -36.02 -8.30 -17.48
C LEU A 312 -37.32 -7.55 -17.77
N PRO A 313 -38.53 -8.01 -17.34
CA PRO A 313 -39.78 -7.29 -17.64
C PRO A 313 -40.06 -6.11 -16.69
N THR A 314 -39.23 -5.86 -15.66
CA THR A 314 -39.56 -4.88 -14.61
C THR A 314 -39.21 -3.45 -14.98
N GLY A 315 -38.36 -3.24 -15.99
CA GLY A 315 -37.82 -1.92 -16.34
C GLY A 315 -36.49 -1.59 -15.67
N GLU A 316 -36.11 -2.32 -14.62
CA GLU A 316 -34.88 -2.08 -13.87
C GLU A 316 -33.64 -2.16 -14.77
N VAL A 317 -33.52 -3.24 -15.54
CA VAL A 317 -32.38 -3.46 -16.45
C VAL A 317 -32.33 -2.38 -17.53
N CYS A 318 -33.48 -1.99 -18.09
CA CYS A 318 -33.57 -0.92 -19.09
C CYS A 318 -33.10 0.42 -18.52
N PHE A 319 -33.53 0.76 -17.29
CA PHE A 319 -33.11 1.97 -16.61
C PHE A 319 -31.59 1.98 -16.37
N LEU A 320 -31.04 0.91 -15.79
CA LEU A 320 -29.61 0.78 -15.49
C LEU A 320 -28.74 0.89 -16.74
N LEU A 321 -29.17 0.28 -17.86
CA LEU A 321 -28.47 0.35 -19.13
C LEU A 321 -28.42 1.77 -19.73
N ASN A 322 -29.30 2.69 -19.32
CA ASN A 322 -29.27 4.09 -19.75
C ASN A 322 -28.47 5.00 -18.79
N GLY A 323 -27.95 4.47 -17.68
CA GLY A 323 -27.10 5.21 -16.76
C GLY A 323 -27.73 6.49 -16.22
N ASP A 324 -27.08 7.63 -16.47
CA ASP A 324 -27.47 8.98 -16.01
C ASP A 324 -28.76 9.54 -16.64
N GLN A 325 -29.41 8.78 -17.52
CA GLN A 325 -30.64 9.15 -18.24
C GLN A 325 -30.49 10.36 -19.16
N VAL A 326 -29.26 10.80 -19.49
CA VAL A 326 -29.02 11.92 -20.42
C VAL A 326 -29.06 11.44 -21.87
N VAL A 327 -28.49 10.27 -22.14
CA VAL A 327 -28.46 9.64 -23.47
C VAL A 327 -29.22 8.32 -23.42
N ILE A 328 -30.38 8.27 -24.07
CA ILE A 328 -31.26 7.10 -24.06
C ILE A 328 -31.02 6.25 -25.30
N GLY A 329 -30.45 5.06 -25.08
CA GLY A 329 -30.25 4.04 -26.10
C GLY A 329 -31.09 2.79 -25.89
N TRP A 330 -31.59 2.56 -24.67
CA TRP A 330 -32.44 1.42 -24.34
C TRP A 330 -33.86 1.88 -24.02
N TYR A 331 -34.85 1.18 -24.54
CA TYR A 331 -36.28 1.47 -24.39
C TYR A 331 -37.00 0.20 -23.95
N GLN A 332 -38.08 0.35 -23.19
CA GLN A 332 -38.94 -0.76 -22.77
C GLN A 332 -40.31 -0.23 -22.35
N THR A 333 -41.36 -0.66 -23.05
CA THR A 333 -42.77 -0.45 -22.72
C THR A 333 -43.20 -1.47 -21.66
N LEU A 334 -43.30 -1.03 -20.42
CA LEU A 334 -43.57 -1.92 -19.28
C LEU A 334 -44.97 -2.54 -19.38
N GLY A 335 -45.03 -3.84 -19.09
CA GLY A 335 -46.24 -4.66 -19.28
C GLY A 335 -46.50 -5.09 -20.73
N THR A 336 -45.65 -4.72 -21.69
CA THR A 336 -45.69 -5.18 -23.09
C THR A 336 -44.38 -5.84 -23.51
N ASP A 337 -43.24 -5.20 -23.23
CA ASP A 337 -41.91 -5.69 -23.62
C ASP A 337 -41.29 -6.55 -22.51
N GLU A 338 -40.89 -7.76 -22.88
CA GLU A 338 -40.26 -8.72 -21.96
C GLU A 338 -38.78 -8.40 -21.70
N VAL A 339 -38.13 -7.62 -22.57
CA VAL A 339 -36.70 -7.26 -22.49
C VAL A 339 -36.44 -5.83 -22.99
N PRO A 340 -35.35 -5.17 -22.57
CA PRO A 340 -34.94 -3.89 -23.14
C PRO A 340 -34.65 -3.97 -24.65
N VAL A 341 -35.10 -2.96 -25.39
CA VAL A 341 -34.97 -2.81 -26.85
C VAL A 341 -34.01 -1.66 -27.16
N LEU A 342 -33.12 -1.85 -28.13
CA LEU A 342 -32.02 -0.94 -28.42
C LEU A 342 -32.37 0.01 -29.58
N PHE A 343 -32.21 1.32 -29.36
CA PHE A 343 -32.44 2.42 -30.32
C PHE A 343 -33.80 2.42 -31.03
N ASP A 344 -34.84 1.82 -30.43
CA ASP A 344 -36.21 1.89 -30.93
C ASP A 344 -37.10 2.73 -30.00
N ALA A 345 -37.17 4.03 -30.29
CA ALA A 345 -37.95 4.99 -29.54
C ALA A 345 -39.47 4.85 -29.73
N THR A 346 -39.96 3.86 -30.50
CA THR A 346 -41.39 3.52 -30.48
C THR A 346 -41.81 2.79 -29.20
N HIS A 347 -40.83 2.25 -28.47
CA HIS A 347 -40.98 1.71 -27.13
C HIS A 347 -40.81 2.81 -26.07
N GLY A 348 -41.40 2.64 -24.89
CA GLY A 348 -41.34 3.64 -23.82
C GLY A 348 -39.96 3.79 -23.20
N GLN A 349 -39.52 5.02 -22.87
CA GLN A 349 -38.39 5.21 -21.96
C GLN A 349 -38.78 4.73 -20.56
N VAL A 350 -37.85 4.11 -19.84
CA VAL A 350 -38.08 3.70 -18.45
C VAL A 350 -37.44 4.71 -17.51
N TYR A 351 -38.23 5.16 -16.54
CA TYR A 351 -37.82 6.02 -15.43
C TYR A 351 -37.85 5.22 -14.13
N MET A 352 -36.91 5.49 -13.24
CA MET A 352 -37.00 5.07 -11.85
C MET A 352 -37.78 6.13 -11.06
N ASN A 353 -38.91 5.73 -10.47
CA ASN A 353 -39.74 6.57 -9.64
C ASN A 353 -39.58 6.14 -8.18
N GLY A 354 -38.86 6.95 -7.40
CA GLY A 354 -38.54 6.60 -6.02
C GLY A 354 -37.32 7.29 -5.46
N ARG A 355 -36.70 6.63 -4.46
CA ARG A 355 -35.58 7.15 -3.68
C ARG A 355 -34.30 6.39 -4.06
N LEU A 356 -33.17 7.12 -4.18
CA LEU A 356 -31.82 6.58 -4.28
C LEU A 356 -31.07 6.78 -2.96
N HIS A 357 -30.15 5.87 -2.66
CA HIS A 357 -29.14 6.08 -1.63
C HIS A 357 -28.15 7.18 -2.05
N CYS A 358 -27.37 7.71 -1.11
CA CYS A 358 -26.52 8.87 -1.36
C CYS A 358 -25.42 8.65 -2.40
N ASN A 359 -25.04 7.40 -2.70
CA ASN A 359 -24.11 7.03 -3.77
C ASN A 359 -24.79 6.75 -5.13
N GLY A 360 -26.11 6.88 -5.22
CA GLY A 360 -26.88 6.58 -6.42
C GLY A 360 -27.41 5.15 -6.50
N ASP A 361 -27.21 4.32 -5.48
CA ASP A 361 -27.76 2.96 -5.45
C ASP A 361 -29.29 2.99 -5.30
N ILE A 362 -29.95 2.04 -5.96
CA ILE A 362 -31.41 1.92 -5.97
C ILE A 362 -31.89 1.24 -4.68
N TYR A 363 -32.88 1.82 -4.00
CA TYR A 363 -33.52 1.20 -2.84
C TYR A 363 -34.22 -0.12 -3.20
N GLU A 364 -34.19 -1.09 -2.27
CA GLU A 364 -34.95 -2.34 -2.41
C GLU A 364 -36.45 -2.04 -2.58
N GLY A 365 -37.06 -2.56 -3.66
CA GLY A 365 -38.47 -2.33 -3.98
C GLY A 365 -38.75 -1.05 -4.77
N ALA A 366 -37.74 -0.44 -5.40
CA ALA A 366 -37.93 0.68 -6.32
C ALA A 366 -38.95 0.36 -7.44
N VAL A 367 -39.71 1.36 -7.84
CA VAL A 367 -40.76 1.23 -8.85
C VAL A 367 -40.29 1.87 -10.14
N PHE A 368 -40.30 1.10 -11.22
CA PHE A 368 -40.00 1.59 -12.56
C PHE A 368 -41.28 1.84 -13.34
N SER A 369 -41.28 2.88 -14.16
CA SER A 369 -42.46 3.27 -14.94
C SER A 369 -42.09 3.96 -16.24
N ASN A 370 -42.99 3.99 -17.21
CA ASN A 370 -42.81 4.78 -18.44
C ASN A 370 -43.18 6.26 -18.29
N GLU A 371 -43.60 6.68 -17.10
CA GLU A 371 -43.90 8.07 -16.74
C GLU A 371 -42.85 8.59 -15.74
N ASP A 372 -42.31 9.78 -15.98
CA ASP A 372 -41.41 10.45 -15.04
C ASP A 372 -42.23 11.17 -13.96
N THR A 373 -42.17 10.65 -12.73
CA THR A 373 -42.81 11.27 -11.57
C THR A 373 -41.80 11.86 -10.58
N GLY A 374 -40.51 11.82 -10.93
CA GLY A 374 -39.41 12.35 -10.14
C GLY A 374 -38.69 11.32 -9.26
N MET A 375 -37.39 11.53 -9.15
CA MET A 375 -36.46 10.79 -8.30
C MET A 375 -35.94 11.72 -7.19
N THR A 376 -35.71 11.17 -6.00
CA THR A 376 -34.97 11.85 -4.93
C THR A 376 -33.75 11.02 -4.53
N GLN A 377 -32.57 11.64 -4.38
CA GLN A 377 -31.37 10.99 -3.86
C GLN A 377 -31.08 11.49 -2.45
N ASP A 378 -30.67 10.58 -1.57
CA ASP A 378 -30.28 10.95 -0.21
C ASP A 378 -29.02 11.82 -0.19
N GLU A 379 -29.00 12.79 0.74
CA GLU A 379 -27.79 13.53 1.04
C GLU A 379 -26.80 12.63 1.80
N HIS A 380 -25.50 12.89 1.67
CA HIS A 380 -24.49 12.19 2.45
C HIS A 380 -24.61 12.58 3.93
N ASN A 381 -24.83 11.59 4.79
CA ASN A 381 -24.76 11.79 6.23
C ASN A 381 -23.32 11.58 6.72
N ILE A 382 -22.57 12.68 6.82
CA ILE A 382 -21.17 12.66 7.27
C ILE A 382 -21.11 12.50 8.79
N VAL A 383 -20.49 11.41 9.24
CA VAL A 383 -20.25 11.07 10.64
C VAL A 383 -18.76 10.82 10.81
N ASP A 384 -18.10 11.72 11.56
CA ASP A 384 -16.65 11.70 11.79
C ASP A 384 -15.80 11.72 10.52
N GLY A 385 -16.17 12.59 9.56
CA GLY A 385 -15.43 12.81 8.33
C GLY A 385 -15.71 11.82 7.20
N PHE A 386 -16.63 10.87 7.42
CA PHE A 386 -17.04 9.91 6.40
C PHE A 386 -18.55 9.76 6.33
N CYS A 387 -19.09 9.57 5.13
CA CYS A 387 -20.49 9.19 4.98
C CYS A 387 -20.74 7.81 5.60
N ASP A 388 -21.70 7.71 6.51
CA ASP A 388 -22.04 6.47 7.22
C ASP A 388 -22.60 5.36 6.32
N TYR A 389 -23.12 5.72 5.14
CA TYR A 389 -23.64 4.79 4.15
C TYR A 389 -22.60 4.40 3.10
N CYS A 390 -22.06 5.38 2.36
CA CYS A 390 -21.18 5.08 1.22
C CYS A 390 -19.68 5.26 1.50
N GLY A 391 -19.29 5.73 2.69
CA GLY A 391 -17.89 5.97 3.04
C GLY A 391 -17.26 7.17 2.32
N LEU A 392 -18.05 8.07 1.71
CA LEU A 392 -17.53 9.30 1.10
C LEU A 392 -16.71 10.08 2.12
N PHE A 393 -15.44 10.30 1.81
CA PHE A 393 -14.48 11.04 2.61
C PHE A 393 -14.72 12.55 2.47
N ASP A 394 -14.84 13.24 3.61
CA ASP A 394 -14.92 14.69 3.69
C ASP A 394 -13.54 15.28 4.06
N ALA A 395 -12.85 15.84 3.06
CA ALA A 395 -11.52 16.42 3.20
C ALA A 395 -11.47 17.67 4.11
N GLU A 396 -12.61 18.29 4.44
CA GLU A 396 -12.66 19.50 5.25
C GLU A 396 -13.10 19.22 6.70
N TYR A 397 -13.35 17.96 7.07
CA TYR A 397 -13.92 17.60 8.37
C TYR A 397 -13.02 18.00 9.56
N MET A 398 -11.74 17.64 9.53
CA MET A 398 -10.82 17.98 10.62
C MET A 398 -10.00 19.21 10.26
N THR A 399 -9.83 20.09 11.25
CA THR A 399 -8.92 21.23 11.20
C THR A 399 -7.97 21.18 12.39
N PRO A 400 -6.70 21.59 12.24
CA PRO A 400 -5.78 21.61 13.36
C PRO A 400 -6.16 22.69 14.38
N ASN A 401 -5.73 22.52 15.62
CA ASN A 401 -5.85 23.53 16.67
C ASN A 401 -4.90 24.72 16.40
N ALA A 402 -4.85 25.68 17.33
CA ALA A 402 -4.07 26.91 17.16
C ALA A 402 -2.56 26.69 16.96
N ASP A 403 -2.04 25.53 17.39
CA ASP A 403 -0.63 25.14 17.28
C ASP A 403 -0.35 24.28 16.03
N GLY A 404 -1.35 24.06 15.18
CA GLY A 404 -1.20 23.26 13.97
C GLY A 404 -1.32 21.75 14.20
N ILE A 405 -1.92 21.32 15.31
CA ILE A 405 -2.03 19.90 15.69
C ILE A 405 -3.46 19.39 15.47
N TYR A 406 -3.59 18.22 14.85
CA TYR A 406 -4.86 17.51 14.68
C TYR A 406 -5.15 16.63 15.90
N GLU A 407 -6.27 16.89 16.59
CA GLU A 407 -6.71 16.14 17.77
C GLU A 407 -7.57 14.94 17.35
N ILE A 408 -7.18 13.73 17.76
CA ILE A 408 -7.77 12.46 17.34
C ILE A 408 -8.35 11.76 18.57
N ALA A 409 -9.67 11.65 18.64
CA ALA A 409 -10.41 11.10 19.77
C ALA A 409 -11.12 9.76 19.45
N ASN A 410 -11.13 9.33 18.19
CA ASN A 410 -11.76 8.07 17.78
C ASN A 410 -11.14 7.50 16.49
N ALA A 411 -11.48 6.26 16.16
CA ALA A 411 -10.89 5.56 15.03
C ALA A 411 -11.25 6.14 13.65
N ARG A 412 -12.41 6.80 13.50
CA ARG A 412 -12.78 7.47 12.24
C ARG A 412 -11.95 8.74 12.04
N GLN A 413 -11.70 9.51 13.09
CA GLN A 413 -10.76 10.64 13.04
C GLN A 413 -9.33 10.17 12.74
N PHE A 414 -8.92 9.02 13.27
CA PHE A 414 -7.62 8.42 12.92
C PHE A 414 -7.58 8.03 11.43
N ALA A 415 -8.63 7.39 10.91
CA ALA A 415 -8.76 7.08 9.49
C ALA A 415 -8.79 8.35 8.61
N TRP A 416 -9.37 9.45 9.10
CA TRP A 416 -9.31 10.74 8.43
C TRP A 416 -7.87 11.24 8.33
N PHE A 417 -7.09 11.16 9.43
CA PHE A 417 -5.68 11.57 9.45
C PHE A 417 -4.85 10.76 8.45
N GLU A 418 -5.10 9.45 8.36
CA GLU A 418 -4.53 8.59 7.33
C GLU A 418 -4.85 9.07 5.91
N LYS A 419 -6.13 9.35 5.63
CA LYS A 419 -6.55 9.85 4.31
C LYS A 419 -5.95 11.21 3.99
N ALA A 420 -5.82 12.11 4.97
CA ALA A 420 -5.17 13.40 4.77
C ALA A 420 -3.72 13.24 4.31
N VAL A 421 -2.94 12.38 4.98
CA VAL A 421 -1.55 12.09 4.58
C VAL A 421 -1.50 11.43 3.20
N ASN A 422 -2.23 10.33 3.01
CA ASN A 422 -2.05 9.46 1.85
C ASN A 422 -2.80 9.93 0.58
N THR A 423 -3.90 10.66 0.72
CA THR A 423 -4.78 11.08 -0.40
C THR A 423 -4.62 12.56 -0.71
N LEU A 424 -4.49 13.41 0.32
CA LEU A 424 -4.33 14.86 0.13
C LEU A 424 -2.86 15.29 0.05
N GLY A 425 -1.92 14.39 0.35
CA GLY A 425 -0.49 14.68 0.33
C GLY A 425 -0.03 15.57 1.49
N MET A 426 -0.75 15.57 2.60
CA MET A 426 -0.45 16.35 3.80
C MET A 426 0.55 15.58 4.68
N ASP A 427 1.77 15.34 4.19
CA ASP A 427 2.73 14.39 4.76
C ASP A 427 3.59 14.93 5.92
N ASP A 428 3.39 16.20 6.31
CA ASP A 428 4.07 16.92 7.40
C ASP A 428 3.15 17.33 8.56
N ILE A 429 1.87 16.92 8.55
CA ILE A 429 0.91 17.31 9.59
C ILE A 429 1.23 16.65 10.94
N ASN A 430 0.88 17.33 12.03
CA ASN A 430 1.05 16.82 13.39
C ASN A 430 -0.26 16.28 13.95
N GLY A 431 -0.21 15.16 14.65
CA GLY A 431 -1.36 14.51 15.26
C GLY A 431 -1.16 14.24 16.74
N VAL A 432 -2.23 14.35 17.52
CA VAL A 432 -2.23 13.98 18.94
C VAL A 432 -3.46 13.13 19.27
N LEU A 433 -3.28 12.02 19.98
CA LEU A 433 -4.40 11.29 20.53
C LEU A 433 -4.94 12.01 21.77
N THR A 434 -6.26 12.13 21.87
CA THR A 434 -6.94 12.71 23.04
C THR A 434 -7.82 11.70 23.78
N ALA A 435 -7.86 10.46 23.28
CA ALA A 435 -8.56 9.33 23.86
C ALA A 435 -7.96 8.02 23.33
N ASP A 436 -8.27 6.91 24.00
CA ASP A 436 -7.98 5.58 23.49
C ASP A 436 -8.76 5.32 22.20
N ILE A 437 -8.15 4.56 21.29
CA ILE A 437 -8.66 4.33 19.94
C ILE A 437 -9.00 2.84 19.78
N ASP A 438 -10.25 2.55 19.45
CA ASP A 438 -10.71 1.20 19.13
C ASP A 438 -11.00 1.08 17.63
N PHE A 439 -10.20 0.27 16.92
CA PHE A 439 -10.35 0.03 15.48
C PHE A 439 -11.48 -0.96 15.12
N ALA A 440 -12.21 -1.52 16.08
CA ALA A 440 -13.32 -2.44 15.81
C ALA A 440 -14.40 -1.80 14.92
N ASP A 441 -14.70 -0.52 15.12
CA ASP A 441 -15.70 0.21 14.34
C ASP A 441 -15.28 0.40 12.87
N ILE A 442 -13.97 0.58 12.62
CA ILE A 442 -13.41 0.70 11.28
C ILE A 442 -13.49 -0.63 10.54
N THR A 443 -13.10 -1.71 11.21
CA THR A 443 -13.17 -3.07 10.67
C THR A 443 -14.61 -3.49 10.38
N ALA A 444 -15.58 -3.10 11.21
CA ALA A 444 -17.00 -3.40 11.01
C ALA A 444 -17.60 -2.72 9.77
N LEU A 445 -17.02 -1.60 9.31
CA LEU A 445 -17.42 -0.92 8.07
C LEU A 445 -16.80 -1.56 6.81
N GLY A 446 -15.96 -2.59 6.97
CA GLY A 446 -15.24 -3.22 5.87
C GLY A 446 -14.16 -2.32 5.27
N TRP A 447 -13.61 -1.39 6.06
CA TRP A 447 -12.49 -0.56 5.62
C TRP A 447 -11.18 -1.30 5.75
N ASP A 448 -10.40 -1.27 4.66
CA ASP A 448 -9.02 -1.73 4.67
C ASP A 448 -8.10 -0.63 5.20
N TRP A 449 -7.18 -0.99 6.10
CA TRP A 449 -6.19 -0.04 6.60
C TRP A 449 -5.07 0.21 5.58
N THR A 450 -4.79 1.48 5.32
CA THR A 450 -3.62 1.91 4.55
C THR A 450 -2.64 2.58 5.51
N PRO A 451 -1.39 2.12 5.64
CA PRO A 451 -0.42 2.71 6.55
C PRO A 451 -0.19 4.21 6.30
N ILE A 452 -0.06 5.01 7.35
CA ILE A 452 0.20 6.45 7.23
C ILE A 452 1.58 6.68 6.60
N GLY A 453 1.65 7.40 5.48
CA GLY A 453 2.89 7.53 4.71
C GLY A 453 3.18 6.26 3.90
N ASN A 454 2.24 5.86 3.04
CA ASN A 454 2.27 4.58 2.33
C ASN A 454 3.29 4.47 1.18
N TRP A 455 4.12 5.50 0.94
CA TRP A 455 5.01 5.60 -0.22
C TRP A 455 4.30 5.58 -1.59
N GLY A 456 3.00 5.89 -1.59
CA GLY A 456 2.20 6.17 -2.77
C GLY A 456 2.62 7.48 -3.45
N THR A 457 1.87 7.91 -4.47
CA THR A 457 2.17 9.15 -5.19
C THR A 457 0.95 10.06 -5.22
N VAL A 458 1.13 11.30 -4.76
CA VAL A 458 0.16 12.40 -4.89
C VAL A 458 0.83 13.49 -5.70
N ASP A 459 0.17 13.98 -6.76
CA ASP A 459 0.70 15.01 -7.67
C ASP A 459 2.13 14.75 -8.20
N GLY A 460 2.50 13.49 -8.37
CA GLY A 460 3.82 13.08 -8.86
C GLY A 460 4.94 13.03 -7.80
N ARG A 461 4.63 13.29 -6.53
CA ARG A 461 5.54 13.19 -5.38
C ARG A 461 5.28 11.92 -4.56
N SER A 462 6.33 11.23 -4.12
CA SER A 462 6.21 10.10 -3.18
C SER A 462 5.86 10.57 -1.77
N ILE A 463 4.93 9.88 -1.10
CA ILE A 463 4.42 10.26 0.22
C ILE A 463 5.09 9.43 1.33
N GLY A 464 5.91 10.08 2.14
CA GLY A 464 6.48 9.54 3.37
C GLY A 464 6.18 10.50 4.53
N TYR A 465 5.70 9.97 5.65
CA TYR A 465 5.30 10.80 6.78
C TYR A 465 6.55 11.40 7.46
N HIS A 466 6.51 12.71 7.69
CA HIS A 466 7.57 13.47 8.34
C HIS A 466 7.07 14.54 9.32
N GLY A 467 5.82 14.39 9.78
CA GLY A 467 5.27 15.14 10.91
C GLY A 467 5.58 14.52 12.27
N THR A 468 4.94 15.07 13.31
CA THR A 468 4.99 14.58 14.71
C THR A 468 3.67 13.94 15.09
N PHE A 469 3.69 12.69 15.56
CA PHE A 469 2.52 12.00 16.11
C PHE A 469 2.78 11.61 17.56
N ASP A 470 1.97 12.17 18.47
CA ASP A 470 2.06 11.92 19.91
C ASP A 470 0.79 11.23 20.41
N GLY A 471 0.93 10.00 20.88
CA GLY A 471 -0.20 9.24 21.43
C GLY A 471 -0.62 9.64 22.84
N GLN A 472 0.12 10.51 23.54
CA GLN A 472 -0.17 10.94 24.92
C GLN A 472 -0.40 9.80 25.93
N GLY A 473 0.21 8.63 25.71
CA GLY A 473 0.05 7.44 26.54
C GLY A 473 -1.29 6.71 26.34
N HIS A 474 -2.06 7.06 25.30
CA HIS A 474 -3.31 6.38 24.96
C HIS A 474 -3.07 5.01 24.32
N THR A 475 -4.09 4.15 24.39
CA THR A 475 -4.03 2.81 23.83
C THR A 475 -4.78 2.72 22.50
N ILE A 476 -4.18 2.06 21.51
CA ILE A 476 -4.79 1.65 20.26
C ILE A 476 -5.12 0.16 20.35
N THR A 477 -6.38 -0.21 20.17
CA THR A 477 -6.86 -1.61 20.27
C THR A 477 -7.54 -2.08 18.99
N ASN A 478 -7.63 -3.40 18.85
CA ASN A 478 -8.26 -4.08 17.71
C ASN A 478 -7.66 -3.70 16.36
N PHE A 479 -6.35 -3.41 16.32
CA PHE A 479 -5.63 -3.16 15.07
C PHE A 479 -5.38 -4.48 14.31
N ASN A 480 -6.46 -5.02 13.75
CA ASN A 480 -6.54 -6.37 13.19
C ASN A 480 -6.61 -6.33 11.66
N PHE A 481 -5.46 -6.25 10.99
CA PHE A 481 -5.42 -6.01 9.54
C PHE A 481 -4.44 -6.91 8.79
N THR A 482 -4.79 -7.22 7.54
CA THR A 482 -3.93 -7.91 6.58
C THR A 482 -3.47 -6.94 5.51
N GLY A 483 -2.18 -6.61 5.53
CA GLY A 483 -1.55 -5.75 4.53
C GLY A 483 -1.47 -6.42 3.14
N THR A 484 -1.72 -5.61 2.12
CA THR A 484 -1.54 -5.97 0.70
C THR A 484 -0.53 -5.07 -0.01
N GLN A 485 0.45 -4.55 0.74
CA GLN A 485 1.50 -3.68 0.23
C GLN A 485 2.78 -3.75 1.07
N ASN A 486 3.92 -3.30 0.51
CA ASN A 486 5.14 -3.14 1.27
C ASN A 486 5.00 -2.09 2.38
N TYR A 487 5.85 -2.19 3.40
CA TYR A 487 5.94 -1.24 4.52
C TYR A 487 4.63 -1.17 5.31
N PHE A 488 4.03 -2.32 5.63
CA PHE A 488 2.77 -2.34 6.36
C PHE A 488 2.97 -2.03 7.85
N GLY A 489 1.99 -1.37 8.45
CA GLY A 489 2.01 -0.96 9.85
C GLY A 489 0.93 0.08 10.14
N LEU A 490 0.92 0.62 11.36
CA LEU A 490 0.16 1.83 11.66
C LEU A 490 0.72 2.98 10.80
N PHE A 491 2.05 3.11 10.79
CA PHE A 491 2.80 3.98 9.89
C PHE A 491 3.53 3.16 8.84
N GLY A 492 3.49 3.63 7.59
CA GLY A 492 4.14 2.99 6.46
C GLY A 492 5.62 3.33 6.41
N VAL A 493 5.92 4.56 5.98
CA VAL A 493 7.27 5.07 5.84
C VAL A 493 7.43 6.39 6.60
N LEU A 494 8.40 6.41 7.50
CA LEU A 494 8.89 7.62 8.17
C LEU A 494 10.13 8.16 7.46
N THR A 495 10.18 9.48 7.27
CA THR A 495 11.29 10.18 6.61
C THR A 495 11.50 11.58 7.21
N GLU A 496 12.47 12.35 6.69
CA GLU A 496 12.62 13.80 6.83
C GLU A 496 12.38 14.42 8.24
N GLY A 497 12.77 13.76 9.34
CA GLY A 497 12.61 14.31 10.69
C GLY A 497 11.39 13.80 11.46
N ALA A 498 10.67 12.80 10.95
CA ALA A 498 9.49 12.24 11.59
C ALA A 498 9.72 11.87 13.06
N VAL A 499 8.74 12.20 13.91
CA VAL A 499 8.69 11.78 15.31
C VAL A 499 7.36 11.09 15.58
N VAL A 500 7.38 9.82 15.98
CA VAL A 500 6.17 9.02 16.22
C VAL A 500 6.31 8.26 17.51
N GLY A 501 5.35 8.39 18.43
CA GLY A 501 5.48 7.70 19.70
C GLY A 501 4.38 7.93 20.71
N ASN A 502 4.64 7.43 21.92
CA ASN A 502 3.85 7.63 23.14
C ASN A 502 2.46 6.97 23.11
N PHE A 503 2.39 5.69 22.76
CA PHE A 503 1.14 4.91 22.78
C PHE A 503 1.37 3.42 22.94
N ASP A 504 0.33 2.74 23.43
CA ASP A 504 0.24 1.29 23.43
C ASP A 504 -0.54 0.81 22.20
N ILE A 505 -0.19 -0.34 21.64
CA ILE A 505 -0.90 -0.91 20.49
C ILE A 505 -1.12 -2.42 20.60
N HIS A 506 -2.37 -2.84 20.38
CA HIS A 506 -2.83 -4.23 20.44
C HIS A 506 -3.59 -4.64 19.17
N GLY A 507 -3.30 -5.85 18.68
CA GLY A 507 -4.01 -6.43 17.55
C GLY A 507 -3.25 -7.58 16.89
N ASP A 508 -3.88 -8.15 15.89
CA ASP A 508 -3.36 -9.23 15.06
C ASP A 508 -3.09 -8.72 13.64
N VAL A 509 -1.83 -8.68 13.24
CA VAL A 509 -1.43 -8.16 11.93
C VAL A 509 -0.75 -9.22 11.08
N SER A 510 -1.03 -9.18 9.78
CA SER A 510 -0.31 -9.97 8.79
C SER A 510 -0.04 -9.12 7.56
N ASN A 511 0.90 -9.55 6.72
CA ASN A 511 1.16 -8.90 5.44
C ASN A 511 1.47 -9.93 4.36
N THR A 512 0.98 -9.67 3.16
CA THR A 512 1.28 -10.42 1.93
C THR A 512 2.51 -9.88 1.19
N PHE A 513 3.24 -8.95 1.82
CA PHE A 513 4.46 -8.30 1.31
C PHE A 513 5.56 -8.28 2.37
N LYS A 514 6.74 -7.81 1.98
CA LYS A 514 8.02 -8.18 2.63
C LYS A 514 8.40 -7.38 3.87
N THR A 515 7.69 -6.34 4.28
CA THR A 515 8.15 -5.47 5.36
C THR A 515 6.99 -5.00 6.21
N MET A 516 7.12 -5.13 7.54
CA MET A 516 6.06 -4.83 8.51
C MET A 516 6.58 -4.52 9.91
N GLY A 517 5.89 -3.63 10.61
CA GLY A 517 5.99 -3.38 12.05
C GLY A 517 4.88 -2.41 12.49
N VAL A 518 4.95 -1.84 13.69
CA VAL A 518 4.15 -0.63 14.00
C VAL A 518 4.49 0.48 13.00
N VAL A 519 5.77 0.60 12.70
CA VAL A 519 6.34 1.38 11.60
C VAL A 519 6.92 0.43 10.57
N GLY A 520 6.45 0.48 9.32
CA GLY A 520 6.93 -0.39 8.26
C GLY A 520 8.41 -0.11 7.89
N TYR A 521 8.75 1.16 7.67
CA TYR A 521 10.04 1.56 7.11
C TYR A 521 10.50 2.92 7.65
N THR A 522 11.78 3.05 7.96
CA THR A 522 12.42 4.35 8.24
C THR A 522 13.57 4.60 7.29
N ARG A 523 13.74 5.85 6.85
CA ARG A 523 14.79 6.24 5.91
C ARG A 523 15.12 7.73 5.93
N ASP A 524 16.16 8.05 5.16
CA ASP A 524 16.63 9.39 4.81
C ASP A 524 17.36 10.13 5.94
N THR A 525 16.81 11.20 6.53
CA THR A 525 17.49 11.94 7.60
C THR A 525 17.25 11.29 8.96
N GLU A 526 17.26 12.06 10.05
CA GLU A 526 16.95 11.56 11.37
C GLU A 526 15.44 11.27 11.52
N THR A 527 15.08 10.14 12.11
CA THR A 527 13.70 9.77 12.48
C THR A 527 13.68 9.22 13.89
N THR A 528 12.65 9.54 14.67
CA THR A 528 12.53 9.10 16.07
C THR A 528 11.24 8.32 16.28
N VAL A 529 11.37 7.10 16.81
CA VAL A 529 10.26 6.26 17.27
C VAL A 529 10.44 6.08 18.77
N HIS A 530 9.46 6.51 19.57
CA HIS A 530 9.67 6.57 21.03
C HIS A 530 8.44 6.17 21.84
N ASP A 531 8.64 5.64 23.06
CA ASP A 531 7.58 5.36 24.03
C ASP A 531 6.41 4.55 23.43
N ILE A 532 6.73 3.54 22.60
CA ILE A 532 5.73 2.62 22.02
C ILE A 532 5.78 1.29 22.75
N HIS A 533 4.65 0.87 23.33
CA HIS A 533 4.46 -0.51 23.81
C HIS A 533 3.63 -1.30 22.81
N SER A 534 4.28 -2.21 22.08
CA SER A 534 3.63 -3.05 21.06
C SER A 534 3.33 -4.44 21.60
N PHE A 535 2.03 -4.79 21.58
CA PHE A 535 1.49 -6.11 21.86
C PHE A 535 0.96 -6.79 20.58
N LEU A 536 1.43 -6.34 19.41
CA LEU A 536 0.96 -6.87 18.14
C LEU A 536 1.37 -8.34 17.95
N ASN A 537 0.41 -9.17 17.56
CA ASN A 537 0.70 -10.51 17.04
C ASN A 537 0.96 -10.41 15.55
N ILE A 538 2.22 -10.55 15.16
CA ILE A 538 2.70 -10.47 13.79
C ILE A 538 2.80 -11.87 13.20
N THR A 539 2.02 -12.13 12.15
CA THR A 539 2.10 -13.38 11.38
C THR A 539 2.54 -13.13 9.94
N ASN A 540 3.30 -14.09 9.40
CA ASN A 540 3.79 -14.05 8.03
C ASN A 540 2.89 -14.84 7.07
N SER A 541 2.73 -14.33 5.84
CA SER A 541 2.03 -15.02 4.75
C SER A 541 2.86 -15.24 3.47
N VAL A 542 4.13 -14.79 3.41
CA VAL A 542 5.01 -14.87 2.22
C VAL A 542 6.49 -15.12 2.57
N ASP A 543 7.34 -15.52 1.63
CA ASP A 543 8.77 -15.80 1.90
C ASP A 543 9.67 -14.53 1.82
N GLY A 544 10.72 -14.44 2.66
CA GLY A 544 11.80 -13.46 2.56
C GLY A 544 11.52 -12.06 3.14
N ASN A 545 11.00 -12.00 4.36
CA ASN A 545 10.49 -10.77 4.98
C ASN A 545 11.48 -10.01 5.86
N ARG A 546 11.06 -8.82 6.28
CA ARG A 546 11.77 -7.89 7.18
C ARG A 546 10.75 -7.37 8.19
N TYR A 547 10.46 -8.17 9.22
CA TYR A 547 9.45 -7.81 10.21
C TYR A 547 10.09 -7.45 11.54
N GLY A 548 9.63 -6.35 12.11
CA GLY A 548 9.97 -5.91 13.45
C GLY A 548 8.72 -5.74 14.28
N GLY A 549 8.77 -6.06 15.58
CA GLY A 549 7.67 -5.74 16.49
C GLY A 549 7.39 -4.24 16.61
N ILE A 550 8.41 -3.40 16.40
CA ILE A 550 8.29 -1.93 16.32
C ILE A 550 8.56 -1.44 14.90
N ILE A 551 9.75 -1.70 14.34
CA ILE A 551 10.17 -1.21 13.01
C ILE A 551 10.47 -2.39 12.08
N GLY A 552 9.78 -2.46 10.94
CA GLY A 552 10.05 -3.48 9.92
C GLY A 552 11.46 -3.37 9.35
N SER A 553 11.83 -2.20 8.80
CA SER A 553 13.19 -1.96 8.33
C SER A 553 13.66 -0.52 8.47
N ALA A 554 14.90 -0.35 8.90
CA ALA A 554 15.58 0.94 8.99
C ALA A 554 16.72 1.02 7.97
N VAL A 555 16.66 1.99 7.06
CA VAL A 555 17.56 2.04 5.89
C VAL A 555 17.97 3.46 5.54
N ASN A 556 19.28 3.71 5.54
CA ASN A 556 19.91 5.02 5.34
C ASN A 556 19.46 6.06 6.40
N GLY A 557 20.38 6.93 6.82
CA GLY A 557 20.06 7.92 7.84
C GLY A 557 20.22 7.43 9.26
N THR A 558 19.67 8.21 10.19
CA THR A 558 19.71 7.92 11.62
C THR A 558 18.30 7.58 12.09
N THR A 559 18.12 6.39 12.65
CA THR A 559 16.87 6.01 13.30
C THR A 559 17.10 5.87 14.80
N ASN A 560 16.38 6.64 15.58
CA ASN A 560 16.37 6.56 17.03
C ASN A 560 15.13 5.77 17.48
N VAL A 561 15.33 4.73 18.27
CA VAL A 561 14.28 3.93 18.91
C VAL A 561 14.48 4.06 20.42
N ILE A 562 13.56 4.70 21.11
CA ILE A 562 13.76 5.15 22.50
C ILE A 562 12.60 4.67 23.36
N ASN A 563 12.86 4.04 24.50
CA ASN A 563 11.83 3.63 25.46
C ASN A 563 10.73 2.73 24.86
N CYS A 564 11.04 1.95 23.83
CA CYS A 564 10.05 1.09 23.18
C CYS A 564 10.09 -0.33 23.75
N THR A 565 8.92 -0.94 23.88
CA THR A 565 8.75 -2.33 24.31
C THR A 565 8.03 -3.15 23.26
N TYR A 566 8.52 -4.37 23.00
CA TYR A 566 7.76 -5.36 22.25
C TYR A 566 7.47 -6.61 23.10
N SER A 567 6.18 -6.81 23.37
CA SER A 567 5.62 -7.91 24.18
C SER A 567 4.71 -8.85 23.38
N GLY A 568 4.56 -8.62 22.08
CA GLY A 568 3.74 -9.45 21.19
C GLY A 568 4.43 -10.74 20.71
N THR A 569 3.77 -11.47 19.81
CA THR A 569 4.33 -12.65 19.14
C THR A 569 4.64 -12.36 17.67
N LEU A 570 5.87 -12.57 17.24
CA LEU A 570 6.31 -12.50 15.85
C LEU A 570 6.61 -13.90 15.35
N ASP A 571 5.76 -14.43 14.46
CA ASP A 571 6.00 -15.69 13.75
C ASP A 571 6.50 -15.44 12.33
N GLY A 572 7.79 -15.73 12.11
CA GLY A 572 8.45 -15.53 10.83
C GLY A 572 8.04 -16.50 9.72
N HIS A 573 7.26 -17.56 10.01
CA HIS A 573 6.77 -18.61 9.10
C HIS A 573 7.32 -18.57 7.64
N ASP A 574 8.59 -18.92 7.43
CA ASP A 574 9.25 -18.87 6.11
C ASP A 574 9.84 -20.25 5.77
N GLY A 575 9.32 -20.87 4.70
CA GLY A 575 9.61 -22.26 4.34
C GLY A 575 10.89 -22.47 3.55
N ALA A 576 11.50 -21.40 3.01
CA ALA A 576 12.74 -21.48 2.21
C ALA A 576 13.50 -20.13 1.99
N GLY A 577 12.97 -19.01 2.45
CA GLY A 577 13.49 -17.67 2.22
C GLY A 577 14.59 -17.19 3.18
N ASN A 578 15.03 -15.95 2.96
CA ASN A 578 16.06 -15.23 3.75
C ASN A 578 15.40 -14.13 4.61
N GLY A 579 14.34 -14.46 5.34
CA GLY A 579 13.64 -13.52 6.21
C GLY A 579 14.48 -13.02 7.40
N ASN A 580 14.18 -11.82 7.87
CA ASN A 580 14.85 -11.13 8.97
C ASN A 580 13.80 -10.64 9.96
N TYR A 581 13.85 -11.17 11.17
CA TYR A 581 12.79 -11.01 12.17
C TYR A 581 13.39 -10.49 13.47
N GLY A 582 12.94 -9.32 13.92
CA GLY A 582 13.42 -8.66 15.14
C GLY A 582 12.26 -8.34 16.07
N GLY A 583 12.40 -8.50 17.38
CA GLY A 583 11.38 -8.01 18.31
C GLY A 583 11.26 -6.49 18.26
N ILE A 584 12.37 -5.76 18.08
CA ILE A 584 12.35 -4.30 17.91
C ILE A 584 12.47 -3.90 16.43
N VAL A 585 13.55 -4.28 15.76
CA VAL A 585 13.83 -3.92 14.35
C VAL A 585 14.06 -5.17 13.50
N GLY A 586 13.30 -5.36 12.43
CA GLY A 586 13.47 -6.53 11.55
C GLY A 586 14.79 -6.51 10.78
N TYR A 587 15.02 -5.43 10.03
CA TYR A 587 16.17 -5.33 9.13
C TYR A 587 16.81 -3.94 9.12
N VAL A 588 18.12 -3.90 9.31
CA VAL A 588 18.93 -2.69 9.17
C VAL A 588 19.81 -2.83 7.94
N ASN A 589 19.76 -1.86 7.02
CA ASN A 589 20.59 -1.88 5.82
C ASN A 589 21.36 -0.59 5.59
N ASN A 590 22.66 -0.73 5.38
CA ASN A 590 23.54 0.38 5.06
C ASN A 590 23.99 0.34 3.60
N ASN A 591 23.20 0.96 2.73
CA ASN A 591 23.63 1.23 1.35
C ASN A 591 24.52 2.48 1.27
N THR A 592 24.40 3.42 2.22
CA THR A 592 25.12 4.70 2.19
C THR A 592 25.56 5.20 3.59
N ALA A 593 24.68 5.25 4.60
CA ALA A 593 25.05 5.51 6.01
C ALA A 593 23.91 5.22 7.02
N ALA A 594 23.48 3.96 7.19
CA ALA A 594 22.46 3.63 8.21
C ALA A 594 23.06 3.54 9.63
N ILE A 595 22.56 4.36 10.53
CA ILE A 595 22.85 4.38 11.98
C ILE A 595 21.53 4.14 12.71
N VAL A 596 21.49 3.15 13.59
CA VAL A 596 20.31 2.86 14.41
C VAL A 596 20.71 2.91 15.88
N ASN A 597 20.11 3.82 16.63
CA ASN A 597 20.31 3.98 18.06
C ASN A 597 19.07 3.43 18.77
N ILE A 598 19.22 2.33 19.50
CA ILE A 598 18.15 1.74 20.32
C ILE A 598 18.52 2.00 21.77
N THR A 599 17.70 2.72 22.53
CA THR A 599 18.02 3.14 23.90
C THR A 599 16.83 2.91 24.82
N ASN A 600 17.07 2.32 25.99
CA ASN A 600 16.03 2.03 26.99
C ASN A 600 14.89 1.15 26.48
N CYS A 601 15.17 0.22 25.58
CA CYS A 601 14.13 -0.64 25.03
C CYS A 601 14.08 -2.01 25.72
N LEU A 602 12.88 -2.58 25.77
CA LEU A 602 12.61 -3.90 26.33
C LEU A 602 12.09 -4.86 25.25
N PHE A 603 12.67 -6.05 25.19
CA PHE A 603 12.06 -7.18 24.49
C PHE A 603 11.69 -8.26 25.50
N ASP A 604 10.39 -8.47 25.71
CA ASP A 604 9.81 -9.49 26.58
C ASP A 604 8.76 -10.37 25.87
N GLY A 605 8.52 -10.13 24.57
CA GLY A 605 7.65 -10.92 23.72
C GLY A 605 8.28 -12.20 23.16
N GLU A 606 7.73 -12.68 22.05
CA GLU A 606 8.21 -13.89 21.36
C GLU A 606 8.58 -13.60 19.90
N VAL A 607 9.72 -14.12 19.46
CA VAL A 607 10.17 -14.13 18.06
C VAL A 607 10.48 -15.57 17.68
N ILE A 608 9.57 -16.20 16.96
CA ILE A 608 9.57 -17.65 16.71
C ILE A 608 9.52 -17.97 15.22
N ASN A 609 9.88 -19.21 14.91
CA ASN A 609 9.68 -19.79 13.58
C ASN A 609 8.88 -21.08 13.68
N THR A 610 7.63 -21.07 13.22
CA THR A 610 6.78 -22.28 13.18
C THR A 610 6.90 -23.07 11.87
N ALA A 611 7.70 -22.62 10.89
CA ALA A 611 7.82 -23.29 9.61
C ALA A 611 8.56 -24.64 9.71
N ALA A 612 8.11 -25.62 8.91
CA ALA A 612 8.61 -27.00 8.93
C ALA A 612 10.06 -27.16 8.43
N THR A 613 10.58 -26.21 7.66
CA THR A 613 11.94 -26.20 7.09
C THR A 613 12.61 -24.85 7.33
N PRO A 614 13.53 -24.74 8.31
CA PRO A 614 14.24 -23.49 8.58
C PRO A 614 15.13 -23.11 7.38
N GLY A 615 14.66 -22.20 6.52
CA GLY A 615 15.47 -21.52 5.50
C GLY A 615 16.48 -20.56 6.16
N GLY A 616 17.32 -19.88 5.36
CA GLY A 616 18.42 -18.98 5.80
C GLY A 616 18.00 -17.70 6.52
N CYS A 617 16.91 -17.74 7.27
CA CYS A 617 16.35 -16.66 8.04
C CYS A 617 17.15 -16.38 9.32
N THR A 618 17.03 -15.15 9.83
CA THR A 618 17.72 -14.69 11.05
C THR A 618 16.72 -14.08 12.02
N PHE A 619 16.81 -14.47 13.29
CA PHE A 619 15.87 -14.08 14.34
C PHE A 619 16.59 -13.40 15.50
N GLY A 620 16.21 -12.18 15.85
CA GLY A 620 16.79 -11.42 16.95
C GLY A 620 15.71 -10.94 17.91
N GLY A 621 15.98 -10.94 19.22
CA GLY A 621 15.07 -10.29 20.17
C GLY A 621 15.00 -8.78 19.94
N PHE A 622 16.13 -8.14 19.61
CA PHE A 622 16.16 -6.75 19.19
C PHE A 622 16.17 -6.60 17.67
N VAL A 623 17.25 -7.04 17.01
CA VAL A 623 17.47 -6.82 15.58
C VAL A 623 17.57 -8.15 14.83
N GLY A 624 16.70 -8.37 13.86
CA GLY A 624 16.73 -9.58 13.05
C GLY A 624 18.03 -9.71 12.25
N TYR A 625 18.37 -8.69 11.45
CA TYR A 625 19.63 -8.65 10.72
C TYR A 625 20.11 -7.23 10.44
N SER A 626 21.39 -6.97 10.75
CA SER A 626 22.09 -5.75 10.33
C SER A 626 23.09 -6.02 9.21
N ASN A 627 22.74 -5.57 8.00
CA ASN A 627 23.60 -5.59 6.82
C ASN A 627 24.43 -4.31 6.72
N SER A 628 25.56 -4.30 7.43
CA SER A 628 26.54 -3.20 7.48
C SER A 628 26.03 -1.90 8.11
N GLY A 629 24.81 -1.87 8.66
CA GLY A 629 24.31 -0.79 9.51
C GLY A 629 25.05 -0.76 10.84
N ILE A 630 25.29 0.45 11.35
CA ILE A 630 25.84 0.63 12.69
C ILE A 630 24.66 0.62 13.64
N VAL A 631 24.64 -0.35 14.56
CA VAL A 631 23.57 -0.46 15.54
C VAL A 631 24.18 -0.31 16.93
N THR A 632 23.71 0.68 17.69
CA THR A 632 24.05 0.83 19.10
C THR A 632 22.80 0.57 19.90
N ILE A 633 22.83 -0.48 20.73
CA ILE A 633 21.76 -0.80 21.67
C ILE A 633 22.27 -0.47 23.06
N LYS A 634 21.65 0.48 23.75
CA LYS A 634 22.10 1.03 25.03
C LYS A 634 21.03 0.88 26.09
N ASN A 635 21.43 0.59 27.33
CA ASN A 635 20.55 0.58 28.50
C ASN A 635 19.29 -0.26 28.24
N SER A 636 19.43 -1.44 27.62
CA SER A 636 18.31 -2.22 27.08
C SER A 636 18.31 -3.66 27.59
N LEU A 637 17.12 -4.25 27.66
CA LEU A 637 16.91 -5.57 28.26
C LEU A 637 16.21 -6.54 27.29
N SER A 638 16.79 -7.73 27.11
CA SER A 638 16.23 -8.84 26.31
C SER A 638 15.90 -10.04 27.18
N ILE A 639 14.63 -10.23 27.53
CA ILE A 639 14.14 -11.35 28.33
C ILE A 639 13.12 -12.21 27.59
N GLY A 640 12.68 -11.73 26.43
CA GLY A 640 11.75 -12.42 25.57
C GLY A 640 12.32 -13.69 24.96
N LYS A 641 11.42 -14.46 24.39
CA LYS A 641 11.71 -15.76 23.81
C LYS A 641 12.11 -15.62 22.35
N VAL A 642 13.27 -16.15 21.97
CA VAL A 642 13.69 -16.23 20.56
C VAL A 642 13.98 -17.70 20.21
N GLU A 643 13.19 -18.27 19.29
CA GLU A 643 13.32 -19.68 18.89
C GLU A 643 13.47 -19.81 17.36
N SER A 644 14.67 -20.20 16.92
CA SER A 644 14.96 -20.55 15.52
C SER A 644 16.28 -21.33 15.39
N ALA A 645 16.63 -21.77 14.18
CA ALA A 645 17.92 -22.38 13.88
C ALA A 645 19.09 -21.36 13.90
N VAL A 646 18.83 -20.10 13.54
CA VAL A 646 19.78 -18.99 13.60
C VAL A 646 19.16 -17.85 14.39
N TYR A 647 19.58 -17.72 15.64
CA TYR A 647 19.01 -16.73 16.56
C TYR A 647 20.04 -16.12 17.52
N GLY A 648 19.73 -14.95 18.05
CA GLY A 648 20.41 -14.35 19.20
C GLY A 648 19.48 -13.38 19.93
N GLN A 649 19.73 -13.18 21.22
CA GLN A 649 18.87 -12.32 22.06
C GLN A 649 18.89 -10.85 21.60
N PHE A 650 20.05 -10.32 21.20
CA PHE A 650 20.10 -8.99 20.60
C PHE A 650 20.04 -9.04 19.07
N PHE A 651 20.86 -9.90 18.45
CA PHE A 651 20.96 -9.94 16.99
C PHE A 651 20.71 -11.33 16.42
N GLY A 652 19.89 -11.46 15.38
CA GLY A 652 19.89 -12.67 14.56
C GLY A 652 21.17 -12.76 13.72
N ALA A 653 21.60 -11.65 13.13
CA ALA A 653 22.92 -11.50 12.53
C ALA A 653 23.37 -10.03 12.48
N VAL A 654 24.68 -9.80 12.58
CA VAL A 654 25.29 -8.47 12.49
C VAL A 654 26.59 -8.50 11.70
N LYS A 655 26.77 -7.52 10.80
CA LYS A 655 27.99 -7.39 9.97
C LYS A 655 28.94 -6.26 10.37
N SER A 656 28.41 -5.15 10.88
CA SER A 656 29.24 -3.98 11.18
C SER A 656 29.95 -4.16 12.52
N SER A 657 31.28 -4.17 12.51
CA SER A 657 32.12 -4.23 13.72
C SER A 657 32.07 -2.97 14.58
N ARG A 658 31.36 -1.93 14.13
CA ARG A 658 31.11 -0.70 14.87
C ARG A 658 29.84 -0.75 15.71
N SER A 659 29.08 -1.84 15.63
CA SER A 659 27.89 -2.04 16.47
C SER A 659 28.31 -2.34 17.91
N SER A 660 27.48 -1.98 18.88
CA SER A 660 27.82 -2.08 20.31
C SER A 660 26.59 -2.27 21.19
N LEU A 661 26.77 -2.89 22.35
CA LEU A 661 25.73 -3.20 23.33
C LEU A 661 26.06 -2.61 24.73
N PRO A 662 26.34 -1.30 24.87
CA PRO A 662 26.64 -0.71 26.18
C PRO A 662 25.48 -0.92 27.16
N ASN A 663 25.81 -1.30 28.40
CA ASN A 663 24.86 -1.41 29.51
C ASN A 663 23.57 -2.17 29.12
N SER A 664 23.72 -3.28 28.39
CA SER A 664 22.59 -4.05 27.87
C SER A 664 22.62 -5.46 28.42
N TYR A 665 21.45 -5.96 28.80
CA TYR A 665 21.28 -7.19 29.58
C TYR A 665 20.41 -8.19 28.84
N TYR A 666 20.65 -9.49 29.06
CA TYR A 666 19.82 -10.52 28.47
C TYR A 666 19.72 -11.80 29.31
N ILE A 667 18.65 -12.55 29.09
CA ILE A 667 18.53 -13.95 29.51
C ILE A 667 18.60 -14.85 28.27
N GLY A 668 19.42 -15.89 28.30
CA GLY A 668 19.46 -16.93 27.28
C GLY A 668 20.87 -17.31 26.86
N ASP A 669 20.97 -18.22 25.90
CA ASP A 669 22.25 -18.90 25.61
C ASP A 669 23.15 -18.13 24.63
N ASN A 670 22.65 -17.07 23.97
CA ASN A 670 23.39 -16.41 22.90
C ASN A 670 23.00 -14.93 22.70
N VAL A 671 24.00 -14.04 22.63
CA VAL A 671 23.83 -12.61 22.32
C VAL A 671 23.47 -12.40 20.85
N ASN A 672 24.16 -13.10 19.94
CA ASN A 672 24.02 -12.90 18.50
C ASN A 672 24.13 -14.20 17.70
N GLY A 673 23.28 -14.36 16.68
CA GLY A 673 23.19 -15.61 15.94
C GLY A 673 24.46 -16.00 15.18
N SER A 674 24.61 -17.30 14.95
CA SER A 674 25.79 -17.94 14.36
C SER A 674 26.13 -17.48 12.94
N ALA A 675 25.23 -16.77 12.26
CA ALA A 675 25.47 -16.13 10.97
C ALA A 675 26.17 -14.76 11.05
N SER A 676 26.46 -14.26 12.27
CA SER A 676 27.13 -12.98 12.49
C SER A 676 28.61 -13.02 12.09
N THR A 677 29.15 -11.87 11.65
CA THR A 677 30.59 -11.71 11.36
C THR A 677 31.33 -10.91 12.44
N VAL A 678 30.66 -10.59 13.53
CA VAL A 678 31.14 -9.76 14.64
C VAL A 678 30.72 -10.42 15.95
N GLU A 679 31.62 -10.41 16.93
CA GLU A 679 31.33 -10.82 18.30
C GLU A 679 30.98 -9.57 19.11
N LEU A 680 29.83 -9.57 19.77
CA LEU A 680 29.35 -8.48 20.62
C LEU A 680 29.22 -8.99 22.05
N THR A 681 29.47 -8.12 23.02
CA THR A 681 29.37 -8.45 24.44
C THR A 681 28.21 -7.66 25.06
N ALA A 682 27.29 -8.39 25.69
CA ALA A 682 26.25 -7.87 26.58
C ALA A 682 26.37 -8.60 27.93
N ILE A 683 25.61 -8.16 28.93
CA ILE A 683 25.66 -8.73 30.27
C ILE A 683 24.58 -9.80 30.40
N GLU A 684 25.00 -11.06 30.53
CA GLU A 684 24.07 -12.15 30.86
C GLU A 684 23.55 -11.97 32.28
N THR A 685 22.25 -12.21 32.48
CA THR A 685 21.62 -12.14 33.80
C THR A 685 20.66 -13.31 34.00
N ASP A 686 20.03 -13.39 35.17
CA ASP A 686 19.03 -14.39 35.51
C ASP A 686 17.81 -13.77 36.20
N MET A 687 16.74 -14.57 36.34
CA MET A 687 15.48 -14.11 36.96
C MET A 687 15.63 -13.65 38.42
N THR A 688 16.64 -14.12 39.15
CA THR A 688 16.89 -13.70 40.53
C THR A 688 17.49 -12.30 40.56
N GLN A 689 18.46 -12.04 39.68
CA GLN A 689 19.07 -10.71 39.56
C GLN A 689 18.07 -9.68 39.01
N LEU A 690 17.25 -10.07 38.03
CA LEU A 690 16.20 -9.21 37.49
C LEU A 690 15.18 -8.80 38.55
N ALA A 691 14.79 -9.70 39.45
CA ALA A 691 13.86 -9.39 40.54
C ALA A 691 14.51 -8.56 41.68
N GLY A 692 15.85 -8.50 41.74
CA GLY A 692 16.61 -7.97 42.87
C GLY A 692 16.98 -6.49 42.79
N GLY A 693 16.48 -5.73 41.82
CA GLY A 693 16.73 -4.28 41.68
C GLY A 693 18.09 -3.87 41.10
N GLU A 694 19.12 -4.72 41.23
CA GLU A 694 20.48 -4.46 40.69
C GLU A 694 20.46 -4.09 39.20
N ILE A 695 19.68 -4.83 38.41
CA ILE A 695 19.60 -4.62 36.97
C ILE A 695 18.84 -3.32 36.65
N THR A 696 17.76 -3.00 37.38
CA THR A 696 17.04 -1.73 37.25
C THR A 696 17.96 -0.54 37.54
N TRP A 697 18.71 -0.62 38.64
CA TRP A 697 19.70 0.39 39.03
C TRP A 697 20.76 0.59 37.95
N SER A 698 21.30 -0.50 37.42
CA SER A 698 22.33 -0.45 36.38
C SER A 698 21.79 0.09 35.06
N LEU A 699 20.58 -0.30 34.66
CA LEU A 699 19.91 0.20 33.45
C LEU A 699 19.68 1.73 33.51
N ASN A 700 19.47 2.27 34.71
CA ASN A 700 19.43 3.71 34.99
C ASN A 700 20.81 4.35 35.24
N GLU A 701 21.90 3.68 34.83
CA GLU A 701 23.28 4.17 34.98
C GLU A 701 23.67 4.51 36.42
N GLU A 702 23.18 3.71 37.36
CA GLU A 702 23.43 3.90 38.80
C GLU A 702 22.86 5.23 39.32
N GLY A 703 21.71 5.65 38.78
CA GLY A 703 20.99 6.86 39.16
C GLY A 703 19.53 6.61 39.54
N PHE A 704 18.98 7.53 40.33
CA PHE A 704 17.57 7.57 40.74
C PHE A 704 16.85 8.86 40.31
N ILE A 705 17.49 9.67 39.46
CA ILE A 705 16.96 10.93 38.92
C ILE A 705 16.67 10.74 37.44
N ASP A 706 15.55 11.27 36.95
CA ASP A 706 15.13 11.17 35.55
C ASP A 706 15.20 9.71 35.03
N VAL A 707 14.85 8.76 35.90
CA VAL A 707 14.91 7.33 35.60
C VAL A 707 13.93 6.95 34.50
N VAL A 708 14.31 5.95 33.71
CA VAL A 708 13.45 5.37 32.67
C VAL A 708 13.00 3.97 33.06
N TRP A 709 13.88 3.22 33.70
CA TRP A 709 13.59 1.87 34.15
C TRP A 709 13.01 1.90 35.56
N HIS A 710 11.86 1.26 35.73
CA HIS A 710 11.14 1.17 36.98
C HIS A 710 11.02 -0.28 37.42
N GLN A 711 10.99 -0.48 38.73
CA GLN A 711 10.69 -1.76 39.34
C GLN A 711 10.17 -1.59 40.78
N ILE A 712 9.01 -2.18 41.05
CA ILE A 712 8.54 -2.44 42.40
C ILE A 712 9.10 -3.81 42.82
N LEU A 713 10.05 -3.79 43.75
CA LEU A 713 10.70 -5.00 44.25
C LEU A 713 9.68 -5.90 44.95
N ASP A 714 9.93 -7.21 44.93
CA ASP A 714 9.04 -8.28 45.41
C ASP A 714 7.67 -8.43 44.68
N GLU A 715 7.23 -7.44 43.90
CA GLU A 715 6.01 -7.51 43.08
C GLU A 715 6.30 -7.81 41.61
N GLN A 716 7.31 -7.17 41.03
CA GLN A 716 7.67 -7.31 39.61
C GLN A 716 8.88 -8.24 39.42
N LEU A 717 8.77 -9.13 38.44
CA LEU A 717 9.82 -10.10 38.13
C LEU A 717 11.04 -9.51 37.43
N TYR A 718 10.89 -8.34 36.80
CA TYR A 718 11.94 -7.70 36.01
C TYR A 718 11.68 -6.19 35.85
N PRO A 719 12.71 -5.41 35.47
CA PRO A 719 12.60 -3.98 35.19
C PRO A 719 11.75 -3.70 33.95
N VAL A 720 10.97 -2.62 33.96
CA VAL A 720 10.20 -2.14 32.80
C VAL A 720 10.53 -0.68 32.48
N PRO A 721 10.63 -0.27 31.20
CA PRO A 721 10.92 1.11 30.82
C PRO A 721 9.65 1.98 30.77
N TYR A 722 8.56 1.54 31.39
CA TYR A 722 7.25 2.18 31.41
C TYR A 722 6.62 2.07 32.80
N GLY A 723 5.87 3.10 33.19
CA GLY A 723 5.24 3.23 34.51
C GLY A 723 5.96 4.23 35.42
N THR A 724 5.21 4.92 36.29
CA THR A 724 5.76 6.02 37.11
C THR A 724 6.02 5.62 38.57
N GLN A 725 5.95 4.33 38.91
CA GLN A 725 6.03 3.82 40.28
C GLN A 725 7.14 2.77 40.37
N GLY A 726 7.91 2.76 41.46
CA GLY A 726 9.04 1.82 41.65
C GLY A 726 10.39 2.39 41.23
N VAL A 727 10.83 3.48 41.85
CA VAL A 727 12.19 4.01 41.63
C VAL A 727 13.17 3.20 42.45
N VAL A 728 14.04 2.42 41.79
CA VAL A 728 15.06 1.62 42.48
C VAL A 728 16.27 2.49 42.84
N TYR A 729 16.76 2.31 44.06
CA TYR A 729 17.98 2.91 44.55
C TYR A 729 18.81 1.91 45.35
N GLN A 730 20.10 2.18 45.51
CA GLN A 730 20.94 1.41 46.42
C GLN A 730 20.89 2.06 47.81
N ALA A 731 20.51 1.31 48.84
CA ALA A 731 20.50 1.73 50.24
C ALA A 731 21.91 1.86 50.82
N SER A 732 22.03 2.46 52.02
CA SER A 732 23.31 2.69 52.71
C SER A 732 24.10 1.41 53.03
N ASN A 733 23.40 0.31 53.25
CA ASN A 733 23.96 -1.02 53.52
C ASN A 733 24.40 -1.79 52.24
N GLY A 734 24.18 -1.21 51.05
CA GLY A 734 24.48 -1.81 49.75
C GLY A 734 23.37 -2.70 49.16
N SER A 735 22.24 -2.90 49.83
CA SER A 735 21.08 -3.57 49.22
C SER A 735 20.33 -2.65 48.26
N TYR A 736 19.54 -3.22 47.36
CA TYR A 736 18.64 -2.48 46.50
C TYR A 736 17.25 -2.41 47.12
N GLU A 737 16.67 -1.21 47.13
CA GLU A 737 15.34 -0.93 47.63
C GLU A 737 14.59 -0.11 46.56
N CYS A 738 13.27 -0.03 46.65
CA CYS A 738 12.47 0.79 45.73
C CYS A 738 11.55 1.75 46.48
N ILE A 739 11.37 2.91 45.88
CA ILE A 739 10.33 3.86 46.26
C ILE A 739 9.08 3.48 45.47
N ASP A 740 8.07 3.00 46.19
CA ASP A 740 6.84 2.45 45.66
C ASP A 740 5.62 3.19 46.22
N LEU A 741 4.45 2.53 46.26
CA LEU A 741 3.23 3.09 46.84
C LEU A 741 3.18 3.05 48.37
N ASP A 742 4.13 2.42 49.07
CA ASP A 742 4.19 2.45 50.53
C ASP A 742 4.58 3.86 51.00
N PRO A 743 3.75 4.54 51.82
CA PRO A 743 4.10 5.85 52.36
C PRO A 743 5.41 5.88 53.16
N ASN A 744 5.88 4.73 53.66
CA ASN A 744 7.13 4.64 54.40
C ASN A 744 8.36 4.46 53.50
N SER A 745 8.21 4.01 52.25
CA SER A 745 9.36 3.75 51.36
C SER A 745 10.12 5.04 51.05
N PHE A 746 9.42 6.17 50.87
CA PHE A 746 10.05 7.47 50.70
C PHE A 746 10.85 7.91 51.94
N SER A 747 10.32 7.70 53.15
CA SER A 747 11.04 8.06 54.38
C SER A 747 12.31 7.23 54.57
N GLY A 748 12.27 5.93 54.22
CA GLY A 748 13.46 5.07 54.21
C GLY A 748 14.51 5.57 53.23
N PHE A 749 14.09 5.78 51.97
CA PHE A 749 14.93 6.35 50.91
C PHE A 749 15.59 7.66 51.31
N LEU A 750 14.82 8.63 51.79
CA LEU A 750 15.35 9.94 52.18
C LEU A 750 16.46 9.82 53.23
N ASN A 751 16.26 8.98 54.24
CA ASN A 751 17.26 8.73 55.28
C ASN A 751 18.53 8.07 54.72
N ASP A 752 18.40 7.11 53.81
CA ASP A 752 19.54 6.46 53.17
C ASP A 752 20.36 7.45 52.34
N ILE A 753 19.70 8.29 51.54
CA ILE A 753 20.40 9.27 50.71
C ILE A 753 21.08 10.34 51.58
N ILE A 754 20.40 10.89 52.59
CA ILE A 754 21.00 11.83 53.54
C ILE A 754 22.23 11.21 54.21
N THR A 755 22.14 9.95 54.62
CA THR A 755 23.27 9.22 55.23
C THR A 755 24.45 9.13 54.27
N LYS A 756 24.22 8.71 53.02
CA LYS A 756 25.27 8.58 51.99
C LYS A 756 25.92 9.93 51.65
N GLU A 757 25.13 10.98 51.52
CA GLU A 757 25.65 12.32 51.19
C GLU A 757 26.42 12.94 52.35
N THR A 758 26.01 12.65 53.60
CA THR A 758 26.78 13.01 54.79
C THR A 758 28.10 12.25 54.84
N GLU A 759 28.11 10.94 54.58
CA GLU A 759 29.34 10.13 54.50
C GLU A 759 30.28 10.61 53.37
N PHE A 760 29.73 11.05 52.25
CA PHE A 760 30.52 11.68 51.19
C PHE A 760 31.28 12.91 51.70
N LEU A 761 30.62 13.81 52.45
CA LEU A 761 31.28 14.97 53.04
C LEU A 761 32.40 14.59 54.01
N GLU A 762 32.23 13.49 54.76
CA GLU A 762 33.25 12.99 55.69
C GLU A 762 34.46 12.34 54.98
N THR A 763 34.28 11.89 53.73
CA THR A 763 35.28 11.05 53.04
C THR A 763 35.90 11.69 51.79
N VAL A 764 35.35 12.78 51.26
CA VAL A 764 35.81 13.45 50.02
C VAL A 764 37.23 14.02 50.11
N GLY A 765 37.79 14.14 51.33
CA GLY A 765 39.12 14.69 51.57
C GLY A 765 39.12 16.22 51.64
N ALA A 766 40.31 16.82 51.59
CA ALA A 766 40.47 18.26 51.79
C ALA A 766 39.87 19.07 50.63
N ALA A 767 38.85 19.88 50.90
CA ALA A 767 38.15 20.72 49.91
C ALA A 767 37.83 22.11 50.47
N TYR A 768 37.45 23.05 49.60
CA TYR A 768 37.15 24.43 50.02
C TYR A 768 35.96 24.50 50.99
N GLN A 769 36.19 25.07 52.18
CA GLN A 769 35.27 25.00 53.31
C GLN A 769 33.87 25.60 53.04
N GLU A 770 33.77 26.66 52.24
CA GLU A 770 32.47 27.27 51.94
C GLU A 770 31.59 26.34 51.09
N LEU A 771 32.19 25.52 50.20
CA LEU A 771 31.44 24.54 49.41
C LEU A 771 30.92 23.41 50.31
N LEU A 772 31.77 22.89 51.20
CA LEU A 772 31.38 21.86 52.17
C LEU A 772 30.23 22.35 53.06
N THR A 773 30.34 23.57 53.59
CA THR A 773 29.32 24.18 54.46
C THR A 773 28.00 24.43 53.71
N ALA A 774 28.08 24.87 52.45
CA ALA A 774 26.90 25.06 51.62
C ALA A 774 26.18 23.73 51.34
N TYR A 775 26.93 22.66 51.02
CA TYR A 775 26.33 21.36 50.72
C TYR A 775 25.76 20.68 51.96
N GLU A 776 26.42 20.81 53.12
CA GLU A 776 25.88 20.36 54.40
C GLU A 776 24.53 21.04 54.72
N ALA A 777 24.39 22.33 54.40
CA ALA A 777 23.13 23.05 54.57
C ALA A 777 22.03 22.54 53.61
N GLU A 778 22.38 22.19 52.37
CA GLU A 778 21.46 21.56 51.43
C GLU A 778 20.99 20.19 51.92
N ILE A 779 21.90 19.30 52.32
CA ILE A 779 21.58 17.97 52.87
C ILE A 779 20.60 18.09 54.04
N LYS A 780 20.88 19.03 54.97
CA LYS A 780 20.02 19.27 56.12
C LYS A 780 18.63 19.77 55.74
N SER A 781 18.52 20.55 54.66
CA SER A 781 17.23 21.05 54.18
C SER A 781 16.31 19.93 53.66
N TRP A 782 16.89 18.80 53.24
CA TRP A 782 16.13 17.67 52.72
C TRP A 782 15.38 16.89 53.80
N GLU A 783 15.81 16.96 55.07
CA GLU A 783 15.15 16.28 56.20
C GLU A 783 13.66 16.66 56.35
N ASP A 784 13.29 17.87 55.90
CA ASP A 784 11.93 18.40 55.99
C ASP A 784 11.07 18.11 54.74
N ILE A 785 11.62 17.45 53.71
CA ILE A 785 10.89 17.12 52.48
C ILE A 785 10.06 15.84 52.68
N ASP A 786 8.78 15.87 52.29
CA ASP A 786 7.80 14.82 52.56
C ASP A 786 7.34 14.01 51.32
N ASN A 787 7.87 14.33 50.13
CA ASN A 787 7.52 13.66 48.88
C ASN A 787 8.70 13.56 47.90
N LEU A 788 8.64 12.53 47.04
CA LEU A 788 9.71 12.19 46.10
C LEU A 788 9.99 13.31 45.09
N ASP A 789 8.97 13.89 44.47
CA ASP A 789 9.15 14.88 43.40
C ASP A 789 9.89 16.12 43.90
N ALA A 790 9.51 16.63 45.07
CA ALA A 790 10.18 17.77 45.69
C ALA A 790 11.64 17.44 46.05
N PHE A 791 11.90 16.22 46.54
CA PHE A 791 13.26 15.77 46.84
C PHE A 791 14.11 15.65 45.59
N LEU A 792 13.62 14.99 44.53
CA LEU A 792 14.36 14.84 43.28
C LEU A 792 14.71 16.21 42.68
N ALA A 793 13.79 17.18 42.74
CA ALA A 793 14.07 18.54 42.31
C ALA A 793 15.15 19.24 43.16
N ALA A 794 15.09 19.10 44.49
CA ALA A 794 16.08 19.66 45.41
C ALA A 794 17.47 19.02 45.24
N TYR A 795 17.54 17.69 45.18
CA TYR A 795 18.78 16.95 44.97
C TYR A 795 19.40 17.32 43.62
N LYS A 796 18.60 17.38 42.54
CA LYS A 796 19.07 17.81 41.22
C LYS A 796 19.61 19.24 41.22
N ALA A 797 19.03 20.15 41.99
CA ALA A 797 19.54 21.52 42.14
C ALA A 797 20.89 21.59 42.89
N SER A 798 21.19 20.59 43.72
CA SER A 798 22.44 20.51 44.50
C SER A 798 23.62 19.86 43.77
N SER A 799 23.38 19.25 42.61
CA SER A 799 24.39 18.44 41.90
C SER A 799 25.64 19.24 41.51
N GLU A 800 25.48 20.47 41.02
CA GLU A 800 26.59 21.37 40.67
C GLU A 800 27.49 21.68 41.87
N LEU A 801 26.90 21.75 43.06
CA LEU A 801 27.63 22.01 44.30
C LEU A 801 28.47 20.79 44.69
N LYS A 802 27.90 19.59 44.61
CA LYS A 802 28.62 18.34 44.84
C LYS A 802 29.78 18.16 43.85
N GLU A 803 29.56 18.42 42.56
CA GLU A 803 30.61 18.37 41.55
C GLU A 803 31.74 19.38 41.84
N SER A 804 31.39 20.59 42.29
CA SER A 804 32.36 21.60 42.68
C SER A 804 33.23 21.16 43.86
N ILE A 805 32.65 20.44 44.84
CA ILE A 805 33.41 19.85 45.96
C ILE A 805 34.39 18.80 45.44
N ILE A 806 33.97 17.89 44.55
CA ILE A 806 34.83 16.85 43.98
C ILE A 806 36.03 17.47 43.24
N VAL A 807 35.78 18.48 42.41
CA VAL A 807 36.83 19.21 41.69
C VAL A 807 37.76 19.94 42.67
N SER A 808 37.20 20.56 43.71
CA SER A 808 37.98 21.22 44.76
C SER A 808 38.91 20.22 45.46
N ALA A 809 38.37 19.07 45.89
CA ALA A 809 39.13 18.01 46.55
C ALA A 809 40.28 17.48 45.69
N ALA A 810 40.03 17.22 44.41
CA ALA A 810 41.05 16.79 43.47
C ALA A 810 42.18 17.81 43.31
N ASN A 811 41.84 19.10 43.24
CA ASN A 811 42.84 20.17 43.15
C ASN A 811 43.68 20.29 44.43
N TYR A 812 43.06 20.17 45.60
CA TYR A 812 43.79 20.16 46.87
C TYR A 812 44.70 18.93 47.00
N ALA A 813 44.25 17.75 46.59
CA ALA A 813 45.09 16.55 46.58
C ALA A 813 46.36 16.73 45.71
N LEU A 814 46.22 17.32 44.52
CA LEU A 814 47.36 17.66 43.65
C LEU A 814 48.27 18.72 44.28
N TYR A 815 47.68 19.72 44.94
CA TYR A 815 48.42 20.77 45.63
C TYR A 815 49.25 20.22 46.81
N ILE A 816 48.66 19.35 47.63
CA ILE A 816 49.33 18.64 48.72
C ILE A 816 50.51 17.83 48.15
N GLN A 817 50.26 17.01 47.12
CA GLN A 817 51.31 16.20 46.49
C GLN A 817 52.46 17.05 45.95
N ALA A 818 52.16 18.20 45.35
CA ALA A 818 53.18 19.12 44.85
C ALA A 818 54.01 19.74 45.99
N CYS A 819 53.36 20.12 47.10
CA CYS A 819 54.04 20.65 48.28
C CYS A 819 54.93 19.61 48.95
N GLU A 820 54.44 18.37 49.12
CA GLU A 820 55.22 17.26 49.66
C GLU A 820 56.42 16.89 48.76
N ALA A 821 56.21 16.84 47.44
CA ALA A 821 57.30 16.59 46.49
C ALA A 821 58.36 17.71 46.51
N ALA A 822 57.93 18.96 46.65
CA ALA A 822 58.85 20.10 46.80
C ALA A 822 59.66 20.00 48.10
N ALA A 823 59.01 19.66 49.22
CA ALA A 823 59.69 19.45 50.50
C ALA A 823 60.73 18.33 50.42
N ALA A 824 60.33 17.16 49.89
CA ALA A 824 61.24 16.02 49.69
C ALA A 824 62.41 16.36 48.76
N TYR A 825 62.16 17.11 47.67
CA TYR A 825 63.22 17.51 46.74
C TYR A 825 64.25 18.44 47.38
N ILE A 826 63.81 19.37 48.24
CA ILE A 826 64.71 20.24 49.02
C ILE A 826 65.61 19.40 49.94
N GLU A 827 65.01 18.45 50.67
CA GLU A 827 65.71 17.56 51.60
C GLU A 827 66.71 16.65 50.88
N ASP A 828 66.26 15.92 49.85
CA ASP A 828 67.06 14.94 49.11
C ASP A 828 68.28 15.55 48.40
N ASN A 829 68.18 16.82 47.98
CA ASN A 829 69.22 17.52 47.24
C ASN A 829 70.01 18.52 48.11
N ASN A 830 69.69 18.64 49.40
CA ASN A 830 70.31 19.57 50.35
C ASN A 830 70.44 20.99 49.78
N LEU A 831 69.34 21.51 49.19
CA LEU A 831 69.32 22.84 48.58
C LEU A 831 69.50 23.92 49.66
N GLN A 832 70.22 25.00 49.34
CA GLN A 832 70.54 26.09 50.26
C GLN A 832 70.48 27.44 49.53
N GLY A 833 70.01 28.49 50.20
CA GLY A 833 69.97 29.85 49.66
C GLY A 833 68.67 30.59 49.96
N GLU A 834 68.60 31.85 49.54
CA GLU A 834 67.47 32.75 49.80
C GLU A 834 66.15 32.22 49.21
N THR A 835 66.17 31.72 47.97
CA THR A 835 64.99 31.12 47.32
C THR A 835 64.54 29.83 48.00
N THR A 836 65.48 28.99 48.46
CA THR A 836 65.16 27.78 49.22
C THR A 836 64.50 28.15 50.56
N ASN A 837 65.00 29.17 51.26
CA ASN A 837 64.41 29.62 52.53
C ASN A 837 62.97 30.13 52.37
N ILE A 838 62.68 30.87 51.29
CA ILE A 838 61.31 31.33 50.97
C ILE A 838 60.39 30.13 50.72
N LEU A 839 60.85 29.13 49.97
CA LEU A 839 60.06 27.93 49.69
C LEU A 839 59.89 27.04 50.94
N THR A 840 60.92 26.85 51.75
CA THR A 840 60.83 26.14 53.03
C THR A 840 59.87 26.85 53.99
N THR A 841 59.91 28.19 54.06
CA THR A 841 58.96 28.97 54.86
C THR A 841 57.53 28.79 54.37
N TYR A 842 57.32 28.75 53.05
CA TYR A 842 56.00 28.46 52.48
C TYR A 842 55.50 27.05 52.84
N LEU A 843 56.40 26.05 52.88
CA LEU A 843 56.02 24.65 53.12
C LEU A 843 55.86 24.32 54.61
N GLU A 844 56.61 24.96 55.51
CA GLU A 844 56.70 24.55 56.92
C GLU A 844 56.09 25.54 57.91
N ASN A 845 56.06 26.83 57.58
CA ASN A 845 55.59 27.85 58.51
C ASN A 845 54.16 28.26 58.17
N ASN A 846 53.33 28.45 59.19
CA ASN A 846 52.02 29.05 59.04
C ASN A 846 52.16 30.57 58.85
N VAL A 847 51.90 31.06 57.64
CA VAL A 847 52.05 32.46 57.24
C VAL A 847 50.78 32.94 56.56
N GLU A 848 50.18 33.97 57.12
CA GLU A 848 48.98 34.61 56.57
C GLU A 848 49.23 35.24 55.18
N PRO A 849 48.17 35.41 54.37
CA PRO A 849 48.24 36.06 53.07
C PRO A 849 48.89 37.44 53.14
N ASN A 850 49.89 37.66 52.31
CA ASN A 850 50.59 38.94 52.21
C ASN A 850 50.92 39.29 50.75
N ALA A 851 51.00 40.58 50.46
CA ALA A 851 51.09 41.07 49.09
C ALA A 851 52.48 40.91 48.43
N GLU A 852 53.52 40.61 49.20
CA GLU A 852 54.91 40.57 48.71
C GLU A 852 55.41 39.16 48.38
N GLU A 853 55.09 38.15 49.20
CA GLU A 853 55.69 36.82 49.06
C GLU A 853 54.67 35.68 48.98
N TYR A 854 53.59 35.74 49.76
CA TYR A 854 52.58 34.67 49.83
C TYR A 854 51.16 35.23 49.67
N PRO A 855 50.70 35.54 48.45
CA PRO A 855 49.42 36.21 48.21
C PRO A 855 48.19 35.43 48.71
N ASN A 856 48.30 34.11 48.85
CA ASN A 856 47.23 33.23 49.35
C ASN A 856 47.55 32.61 50.72
N GLY A 857 48.63 33.06 51.38
CA GLY A 857 49.20 32.42 52.55
C GLY A 857 50.13 31.25 52.19
N SER A 858 50.75 30.68 53.21
CA SER A 858 51.63 29.52 53.08
C SER A 858 50.86 28.20 53.00
N TYR A 859 51.54 27.09 52.68
CA TYR A 859 50.93 25.77 52.64
C TYR A 859 50.21 25.41 53.96
N PRO A 860 50.83 25.53 55.17
CA PRO A 860 50.10 25.30 56.42
C PRO A 860 48.90 26.23 56.63
N TYR A 861 48.97 27.49 56.19
CA TYR A 861 47.84 28.44 56.29
C TYR A 861 46.66 28.04 55.38
N ILE A 862 46.97 27.66 54.14
CA ILE A 862 45.97 27.21 53.17
C ILE A 862 45.30 25.92 53.68
N MET A 863 46.08 25.04 54.31
CA MET A 863 45.58 23.80 54.90
C MET A 863 44.82 24.00 56.22
N GLU A 864 45.12 25.02 57.03
CA GLU A 864 44.36 25.34 58.25
C GLU A 864 42.96 25.92 57.96
N ASN A 865 42.74 26.47 56.76
CA ASN A 865 41.41 26.86 56.29
C ASN A 865 40.62 25.67 55.69
N LEU A 866 41.10 24.45 55.92
CA LEU A 866 40.39 23.20 55.68
C LEU A 866 40.06 22.60 57.05
N ASN A 867 38.81 22.18 57.29
CA ASN A 867 38.59 21.14 58.30
C ASN A 867 39.05 19.80 57.70
N LEU A 868 39.95 19.13 58.40
CA LEU A 868 40.16 17.68 58.30
C LEU A 868 39.00 16.94 58.96
#